data_AF-A0A1V9G6S7-F1
#
_entry.id   AF-A0A1V9G6S7-F1
#
_cell.length_a   1.000
_cell.length_b   1.000
_cell.length_c   1.000
_cell.angle_alpha   90.00
_cell.angle_beta   90.00
_cell.angle_gamma   90.00
#
_symmetry.space_group_name_H-M   'P 1'
#
loop_
_entity.id
_entity.type
_entity.pdbx_description
1 polymer ?
#
loop_
_entity_poly.entity_id
_entity_poly.type
_entity_poly.pdbx_seq_one_letter_code
_entity_poly.pdbx_strand_id
1 'polypeptide(L)'
;MRTAFFRKLTTILLLLPGISTWAQVGLLNDDFSTGNTYNWVANTSGATSSLVNGQLVITMALQSGGKYRGDFKKNGGTTVHAGTYPIVAIRFKKPPACNFFFDTNLGSYNGGSNNATKIAMDDGYNIYYWDLSTGKLGTTTLSTTSSTTLSTFQFKVADVVLTQAELAANDYSFEIEWVKTFASVSALRSFAGIVEPTPYAFTGTFSHPGLLHNTADLTRIAGKVSSQVARPYESYKMLQANTKASVTYTKYGGFTYLTRDASVTVDGVGGGAVKDRVESDCLAAYYNALMYSIDGDVAHAQKAVEILDAYATKTIGIIGADAELNGLYGFMFANAAELMRSTYSSWPQANINQCKTMLQSVFYPTLQNFKPCAHGNWDIICMKALMSIAIFTDDTAMFNRVVNYFYYGEGNGSIDNYVLTADGQLQESNRDQAHVMLAIGSLAELSEMAWKQGVDLYSASNNAIMRGFEYTSKYNMGYTVPFQTSYEYCEKNYQDYTPESISATARGQFRAVFEIAYNHYVYRKGLSMPSTMEVLAAMGPEGAPFGADNPGYGSLFFYLGSSSNHAFNGLLNSNFTYSNDCWNAVTTNASAVVQSDRLVVTTATQTNGTLRGDIRRNGIVSLYPTTYPIVAVKMKKPTTCNFIFDTNLGSYGNGSNKWTGKVGDSIYYYNLTTTGFGSGNTMLSTTSPTTLTTFQFKVADITSGETSYPVEWIKTFKSLSDVSAYTGSRMATTSPAVPEASVNNGVIYPNPVYTNSFYVTLDNELLNEAVHVKLYNMFGTLVLHKVIAGRTGAQEIRIDKPLATGVYMVQLNDRKAVKLLIGK
;
A
#
# COMPACT_ATOMS: atom_id res chain seq x y z
N MET A 1 20.93 50.30 27.31
CA MET A 1 20.24 51.59 27.05
C MET A 1 19.00 51.29 26.23
N ARG A 2 17.83 51.68 26.75
CA ARG A 2 16.49 51.49 26.19
C ARG A 2 16.10 52.74 25.38
N THR A 3 15.40 52.56 24.26
CA THR A 3 14.56 53.55 23.55
C THR A 3 13.75 52.77 22.50
N ALA A 4 12.48 52.39 22.67
CA ALA A 4 11.25 53.19 22.78
C ALA A 4 11.07 54.15 21.59
N PHE A 5 10.25 53.75 20.59
CA PHE A 5 9.61 54.69 19.66
C PHE A 5 8.16 54.28 19.39
N PHE A 6 7.27 55.15 19.83
CA PHE A 6 5.82 55.14 19.65
C PHE A 6 5.43 55.22 18.16
N ARG A 7 4.49 54.39 17.70
CA ARG A 7 3.72 54.65 16.47
C ARG A 7 2.40 55.33 16.84
N LYS A 8 2.23 56.56 16.35
CA LYS A 8 0.99 57.35 16.42
C LYS A 8 -0.12 56.66 15.62
N LEU A 9 -1.22 56.33 16.29
CA LEU A 9 -2.52 56.07 15.66
C LEU A 9 -3.09 57.42 15.21
N THR A 10 -3.36 57.57 13.92
CA THR A 10 -4.17 58.69 13.40
C THR A 10 -5.55 58.13 13.08
N THR A 11 -6.51 58.40 13.96
CA THR A 11 -7.92 58.08 13.75
C THR A 11 -8.50 59.06 12.74
N ILE A 12 -8.66 58.63 11.49
CA ILE A 12 -9.51 59.33 10.51
C ILE A 12 -10.92 58.77 10.67
N LEU A 13 -11.77 59.54 11.34
CA LEU A 13 -13.20 59.29 11.47
C LEU A 13 -13.87 59.78 10.17
N LEU A 14 -14.09 58.88 9.22
CA LEU A 14 -14.96 59.13 8.05
C LEU A 14 -16.36 58.60 8.37
N LEU A 15 -17.24 59.53 8.75
CA LEU A 15 -18.69 59.35 8.81
C LEU A 15 -19.22 59.10 7.39
N LEU A 16 -19.61 57.86 7.09
CA LEU A 16 -20.48 57.53 5.96
C LEU A 16 -21.89 57.21 6.48
N PRO A 17 -22.95 57.84 5.94
CA PRO A 17 -24.32 57.57 6.36
C PRO A 17 -24.83 56.27 5.72
N GLY A 18 -25.36 55.37 6.54
CA GLY A 18 -26.31 54.33 6.12
C GLY A 18 -25.81 53.28 5.12
N ILE A 19 -24.88 52.41 5.52
CA ILE A 19 -24.80 51.08 4.91
C ILE A 19 -25.84 50.20 5.60
N SER A 20 -27.04 50.13 5.04
CA SER A 20 -27.90 48.97 5.26
C SER A 20 -27.16 47.78 4.67
N THR A 21 -26.57 46.93 5.51
CA THR A 21 -26.01 45.64 5.08
C THR A 21 -27.17 44.82 4.53
N TRP A 22 -27.37 44.82 3.21
CA TRP A 22 -28.29 43.89 2.57
C TRP A 22 -27.86 42.48 2.97
N ALA A 23 -28.77 41.70 3.55
CA ALA A 23 -28.49 40.32 3.89
C ALA A 23 -28.05 39.60 2.61
N GLN A 24 -26.77 39.20 2.55
CA GLN A 24 -26.24 38.47 1.40
C GLN A 24 -26.88 37.08 1.41
N VAL A 25 -27.76 36.83 0.45
CA VAL A 25 -28.52 35.58 0.39
C VAL A 25 -27.56 34.40 0.28
N GLY A 26 -27.69 33.45 1.21
CA GLY A 26 -26.83 32.27 1.29
C GLY A 26 -25.56 32.45 2.11
N LEU A 27 -25.25 33.65 2.61
CA LEU A 27 -24.11 33.87 3.51
C LEU A 27 -24.49 33.57 4.97
N LEU A 28 -23.88 32.54 5.53
CA LEU A 28 -23.83 32.26 6.96
C LEU A 28 -22.52 32.80 7.55
N ASN A 29 -22.59 33.56 8.64
CA ASN A 29 -21.41 34.16 9.28
C ASN A 29 -21.51 34.10 10.81
N ASP A 30 -21.87 32.95 11.36
CA ASP A 30 -22.09 32.80 12.80
C ASP A 30 -20.74 32.65 13.52
N ASP A 31 -20.43 33.61 14.39
CA ASP A 31 -19.15 33.72 15.10
C ASP A 31 -19.40 33.79 16.61
N PHE A 32 -19.15 32.70 17.33
CA PHE A 32 -19.55 32.61 18.74
C PHE A 32 -18.73 33.53 19.66
N SER A 33 -17.60 34.07 19.18
CA SER A 33 -16.78 35.05 19.92
C SER A 33 -17.54 36.35 20.21
N THR A 34 -18.60 36.63 19.45
CA THR A 34 -19.51 37.77 19.64
C THR A 34 -20.43 37.65 20.86
N GLY A 35 -20.47 36.48 21.53
CA GLY A 35 -21.38 36.22 22.65
C GLY A 35 -22.83 35.91 22.23
N ASN A 36 -23.08 35.68 20.94
CA ASN A 36 -24.39 35.29 20.40
C ASN A 36 -24.37 33.81 19.99
N THR A 37 -25.44 33.07 20.29
CA THR A 37 -25.59 31.66 19.85
C THR A 37 -26.09 31.55 18.42
N TYR A 38 -26.58 32.63 17.81
CA TYR A 38 -27.18 32.63 16.47
C TYR A 38 -28.26 31.55 16.29
N ASN A 39 -29.05 31.31 17.34
CA ASN A 39 -30.07 30.25 17.42
C ASN A 39 -29.53 28.80 17.32
N TRP A 40 -28.22 28.60 17.45
CA TRP A 40 -27.65 27.25 17.60
C TRP A 40 -27.97 26.67 18.97
N VAL A 41 -28.45 25.43 18.98
CA VAL A 41 -28.80 24.69 20.20
C VAL A 41 -28.43 23.22 20.09
N ALA A 42 -28.21 22.57 21.22
CA ALA A 42 -28.13 21.11 21.28
C ALA A 42 -29.42 20.46 20.76
N ASN A 43 -29.28 19.35 20.01
CA ASN A 43 -30.36 18.61 19.37
C ASN A 43 -30.34 17.11 19.71
N THR A 44 -29.68 16.73 20.80
CA THR A 44 -29.70 15.37 21.34
C THR A 44 -30.41 15.38 22.69
N SER A 45 -31.27 14.39 22.94
CA SER A 45 -31.95 14.25 24.22
C SER A 45 -30.92 14.10 25.35
N GLY A 46 -31.02 14.97 26.37
CA GLY A 46 -30.10 15.03 27.51
C GLY A 46 -28.81 15.81 27.27
N ALA A 47 -28.51 16.20 26.02
CA ALA A 47 -27.37 17.07 25.72
C ALA A 47 -27.74 18.54 25.95
N THR A 48 -26.76 19.36 26.31
CA THR A 48 -26.95 20.78 26.55
C THR A 48 -25.99 21.61 25.70
N SER A 49 -26.33 22.88 25.50
CA SER A 49 -25.47 23.85 24.80
C SER A 49 -25.36 25.13 25.61
N SER A 50 -24.16 25.70 25.69
CA SER A 50 -23.93 26.98 26.37
C SER A 50 -22.83 27.78 25.66
N LEU A 51 -22.80 29.11 25.88
CA LEU A 51 -21.68 29.93 25.44
C LEU A 51 -20.67 30.06 26.57
N VAL A 52 -19.43 29.66 26.30
CA VAL A 52 -18.31 29.75 27.24
C VAL A 52 -17.12 30.31 26.49
N ASN A 53 -16.51 31.38 27.01
CA ASN A 53 -15.29 32.00 26.46
C ASN A 53 -15.35 32.29 24.94
N GLY A 54 -16.51 32.71 24.43
CA GLY A 54 -16.69 32.99 23.00
C GLY A 54 -16.82 31.75 22.11
N GLN A 55 -17.14 30.59 22.69
CA GLN A 55 -17.35 29.34 21.99
C GLN A 55 -18.72 28.77 22.33
N LEU A 56 -19.36 28.12 21.35
CA LEU A 56 -20.53 27.29 21.61
C LEU A 56 -20.04 25.92 22.10
N VAL A 57 -20.30 25.62 23.37
CA VAL A 57 -19.93 24.36 24.01
C VAL A 57 -21.13 23.43 24.01
N ILE A 58 -20.96 22.24 23.43
CA ILE A 58 -21.96 21.16 23.48
C ILE A 58 -21.51 20.14 24.51
N THR A 59 -22.30 19.95 25.56
CA THR A 59 -22.10 18.87 26.53
C THR A 59 -22.91 17.67 26.07
N MET A 60 -22.22 16.59 25.75
CA MET A 60 -22.80 15.38 25.18
C MET A 60 -23.58 14.58 26.22
N ALA A 61 -24.52 13.76 25.73
CA ALA A 61 -25.29 12.84 26.56
C ALA A 61 -24.95 11.39 26.29
N LEU A 62 -24.87 10.59 27.36
CA LEU A 62 -24.76 9.14 27.28
C LEU A 62 -26.02 8.53 26.66
N GLN A 63 -25.84 7.70 25.65
CA GLN A 63 -26.92 6.99 24.96
C GLN A 63 -27.01 5.54 25.44
N SER A 64 -28.13 4.86 25.14
CA SER A 64 -28.40 3.48 25.56
C SER A 64 -27.35 2.45 25.15
N GLY A 65 -26.53 2.75 24.13
CA GLY A 65 -25.41 1.92 23.67
C GLY A 65 -24.07 2.17 24.35
N GLY A 66 -24.03 2.95 25.44
CA GLY A 66 -22.79 3.26 26.18
C GLY A 66 -21.90 4.32 25.51
N LYS A 67 -22.35 4.88 24.38
CA LYS A 67 -21.64 5.92 23.62
C LYS A 67 -22.25 7.28 23.85
N TYR A 68 -21.47 8.34 23.65
CA TYR A 68 -21.91 9.71 23.82
C TYR A 68 -22.38 10.31 22.49
N ARG A 69 -23.33 11.25 22.57
CA ARG A 69 -23.87 11.98 21.42
C ARG A 69 -24.16 13.43 21.78
N GLY A 70 -23.83 14.34 20.87
CA GLY A 70 -24.04 15.78 21.03
C GLY A 70 -24.36 16.45 19.70
N ASP A 71 -25.44 16.07 19.04
CA ASP A 71 -25.88 16.78 17.83
C ASP A 71 -26.28 18.23 18.17
N PHE A 72 -26.13 19.15 17.21
CA PHE A 72 -26.56 20.54 17.35
C PHE A 72 -27.12 21.08 16.05
N LYS A 73 -28.09 22.00 16.16
CA LYS A 73 -28.82 22.55 15.01
C LYS A 73 -29.04 24.05 15.15
N LYS A 74 -29.25 24.71 14.01
CA LYS A 74 -29.73 26.09 13.96
C LYS A 74 -31.26 26.10 14.01
N ASN A 75 -31.83 26.57 15.12
CA ASN A 75 -33.28 26.69 15.25
C ASN A 75 -33.84 27.68 14.21
N GLY A 76 -34.88 27.26 13.49
CA GLY A 76 -35.46 28.02 12.38
C GLY A 76 -34.82 27.74 11.01
N GLY A 77 -33.78 26.92 10.94
CA GLY A 77 -33.12 26.57 9.69
C GLY A 77 -32.18 27.66 9.17
N THR A 78 -31.83 27.61 7.88
CA THR A 78 -31.00 28.62 7.21
C THR A 78 -31.28 28.69 5.71
N THR A 79 -30.74 29.69 5.02
CA THR A 79 -30.70 29.77 3.56
C THR A 79 -29.26 29.60 3.09
N VAL A 80 -29.04 28.70 2.12
CA VAL A 80 -27.72 28.46 1.50
C VAL A 80 -27.77 28.78 0.01
N HIS A 81 -26.61 29.01 -0.61
CA HIS A 81 -26.53 29.24 -2.06
C HIS A 81 -25.31 28.52 -2.67
N ALA A 82 -25.57 27.43 -3.41
CA ALA A 82 -24.52 26.54 -3.93
C ALA A 82 -23.67 27.12 -5.08
N GLY A 83 -23.99 28.32 -5.58
CA GLY A 83 -23.09 29.08 -6.47
C GLY A 83 -22.24 30.14 -5.75
N THR A 84 -22.88 31.08 -5.05
CA THR A 84 -22.22 32.23 -4.42
C THR A 84 -21.43 31.91 -3.15
N TYR A 85 -21.94 31.04 -2.28
CA TYR A 85 -21.26 30.65 -1.02
C TYR A 85 -21.36 29.12 -0.80
N PRO A 86 -20.77 28.32 -1.71
CA PRO A 86 -20.97 26.87 -1.72
C PRO A 86 -20.32 26.13 -0.56
N ILE A 87 -19.29 26.71 0.05
CA ILE A 87 -18.49 26.03 1.07
C ILE A 87 -19.12 26.26 2.44
N VAL A 88 -19.79 25.24 2.99
CA VAL A 88 -20.26 25.25 4.38
C VAL A 88 -19.13 24.75 5.26
N ALA A 89 -18.71 25.53 6.25
CA ALA A 89 -17.59 25.18 7.11
C ALA A 89 -17.87 25.43 8.60
N ILE A 90 -17.21 24.62 9.43
CA ILE A 90 -17.24 24.71 10.89
C ILE A 90 -15.82 24.58 11.42
N ARG A 91 -15.47 25.39 12.42
CA ARG A 91 -14.24 25.27 13.19
C ARG A 91 -14.56 24.84 14.61
N PHE A 92 -14.10 23.66 14.99
CA PHE A 92 -14.41 23.09 16.28
C PHE A 92 -13.40 22.02 16.69
N LYS A 93 -13.35 21.76 17.99
CA LYS A 93 -12.55 20.67 18.55
C LYS A 93 -13.35 19.37 18.47
N LYS A 94 -13.27 18.70 17.32
CA LYS A 94 -14.01 17.46 17.08
C LYS A 94 -13.57 16.37 18.07
N PRO A 95 -14.50 15.66 18.75
CA PRO A 95 -14.15 14.49 19.55
C PRO A 95 -13.47 13.39 18.70
N PRO A 96 -12.46 12.67 19.24
CA PRO A 96 -11.87 11.53 18.55
C PRO A 96 -12.89 10.38 18.41
N ALA A 97 -12.70 9.52 17.41
CA ALA A 97 -13.51 8.30 17.21
C ALA A 97 -15.03 8.54 17.24
N CYS A 98 -15.52 9.50 16.46
CA CYS A 98 -16.94 9.81 16.37
C CYS A 98 -17.45 9.91 14.93
N ASN A 99 -18.74 9.60 14.77
CA ASN A 99 -19.47 9.85 13.54
C ASN A 99 -19.84 11.33 13.45
N PHE A 100 -19.31 12.02 12.45
CA PHE A 100 -19.50 13.44 12.24
C PHE A 100 -19.92 13.77 10.81
N PHE A 101 -21.04 14.48 10.66
CA PHE A 101 -21.54 14.85 9.35
C PHE A 101 -22.55 16.00 9.38
N PHE A 102 -22.67 16.65 8.22
CA PHE A 102 -23.64 17.69 7.93
C PHE A 102 -24.97 17.10 7.45
N ASP A 103 -26.07 17.47 8.10
CA ASP A 103 -27.41 16.92 7.86
C ASP A 103 -28.49 18.00 7.75
N THR A 104 -29.47 17.76 6.87
CA THR A 104 -30.50 18.75 6.52
C THR A 104 -31.87 18.10 6.35
N ASN A 105 -32.91 18.89 6.09
CA ASN A 105 -34.25 18.36 5.75
C ASN A 105 -34.29 17.67 4.37
N LEU A 106 -33.26 17.84 3.54
CA LEU A 106 -33.10 17.12 2.27
C LEU A 106 -32.26 15.84 2.41
N GLY A 107 -31.76 15.56 3.61
CA GLY A 107 -30.84 14.47 3.91
C GLY A 107 -29.41 14.95 4.19
N SER A 108 -28.55 13.99 4.52
CA SER A 108 -27.13 14.25 4.77
C SER A 108 -26.38 14.53 3.48
N TYR A 109 -25.26 15.25 3.60
CA TYR A 109 -24.39 15.48 2.45
C TYR A 109 -23.99 14.13 1.80
N ASN A 110 -24.11 14.03 0.48
CA ASN A 110 -23.93 12.81 -0.31
C ASN A 110 -24.61 11.54 0.23
N GLY A 111 -25.69 11.68 1.01
CA GLY A 111 -26.45 10.56 1.58
C GLY A 111 -25.67 9.71 2.60
N GLY A 112 -24.53 10.21 3.08
CA GLY A 112 -23.64 9.47 3.98
C GLY A 112 -23.36 10.22 5.27
N SER A 113 -22.54 9.61 6.12
CA SER A 113 -21.89 10.26 7.25
C SER A 113 -20.39 10.35 6.99
N ASN A 114 -19.64 11.06 7.84
CA ASN A 114 -18.18 11.03 7.79
C ASN A 114 -17.62 11.42 6.42
N ASN A 115 -18.09 12.55 5.92
CA ASN A 115 -17.87 13.02 4.55
C ASN A 115 -17.39 14.46 4.48
N ALA A 116 -16.94 15.00 5.62
CA ALA A 116 -16.37 16.33 5.70
C ALA A 116 -14.94 16.31 5.17
N THR A 117 -14.56 17.35 4.44
CA THR A 117 -13.15 17.61 4.14
C THR A 117 -12.52 18.39 5.29
N LYS A 118 -11.30 18.02 5.69
CA LYS A 118 -10.61 18.61 6.85
C LYS A 118 -9.47 19.50 6.41
N ILE A 119 -9.36 20.67 7.01
CA ILE A 119 -8.15 21.49 7.05
C ILE A 119 -7.58 21.38 8.46
N ALA A 120 -6.42 20.75 8.58
CA ALA A 120 -5.74 20.56 9.86
C ALA A 120 -5.14 21.87 10.36
N MET A 121 -5.22 22.10 11.67
CA MET A 121 -4.66 23.28 12.34
C MET A 121 -3.80 22.84 13.54
N ASP A 122 -2.75 23.60 13.83
CA ASP A 122 -1.76 23.24 14.87
C ASP A 122 -2.26 23.44 16.31
N ASP A 123 -3.40 24.11 16.50
CA ASP A 123 -3.96 24.46 17.81
C ASP A 123 -5.01 23.44 18.33
N GLY A 124 -5.18 22.33 17.62
CA GLY A 124 -6.14 21.28 17.96
C GLY A 124 -7.58 21.55 17.52
N TYR A 125 -7.86 22.70 16.90
CA TYR A 125 -9.16 23.03 16.32
C TYR A 125 -9.09 22.96 14.79
N ASN A 126 -9.62 21.88 14.24
CA ASN A 126 -9.65 21.71 12.79
C ASN A 126 -10.86 22.43 12.17
N ILE A 127 -10.71 22.77 10.89
CA ILE A 127 -11.83 23.24 10.07
C ILE A 127 -12.34 22.06 9.27
N TYR A 128 -13.65 21.86 9.30
CA TYR A 128 -14.33 20.85 8.50
C TYR A 128 -15.32 21.53 7.57
N TYR A 129 -15.36 21.11 6.31
CA TYR A 129 -16.22 21.74 5.32
C TYR A 129 -16.82 20.77 4.30
N TRP A 130 -17.87 21.24 3.64
CA TRP A 130 -18.59 20.57 2.56
C TRP A 130 -18.82 21.54 1.40
N ASP A 131 -18.70 21.04 0.17
CA ASP A 131 -18.87 21.82 -1.04
C ASP A 131 -20.23 21.53 -1.70
N LEU A 132 -21.20 22.41 -1.47
CA LEU A 132 -22.54 22.27 -2.01
C LEU A 132 -22.61 22.41 -3.54
N SER A 133 -21.56 22.89 -4.21
CA SER A 133 -21.53 23.03 -5.68
C SER A 133 -21.29 21.72 -6.40
N THR A 134 -20.68 20.74 -5.72
CA THR A 134 -20.30 19.44 -6.28
C THR A 134 -21.01 18.26 -5.60
N GLY A 135 -21.48 18.44 -4.37
CA GLY A 135 -22.21 17.43 -3.61
C GLY A 135 -23.73 17.44 -3.77
N LYS A 136 -24.39 16.51 -3.08
CA LYS A 136 -25.84 16.39 -2.95
C LYS A 136 -26.26 16.49 -1.50
N LEU A 137 -27.48 16.93 -1.23
CA LEU A 137 -28.14 16.75 0.07
C LEU A 137 -29.16 15.61 -0.08
N GLY A 138 -28.88 14.48 0.56
CA GLY A 138 -29.52 13.20 0.23
C GLY A 138 -29.30 12.87 -1.24
N THR A 139 -30.38 12.80 -2.02
CA THR A 139 -30.35 12.59 -3.48
C THR A 139 -30.44 13.90 -4.28
N THR A 140 -30.62 15.04 -3.60
CA THR A 140 -30.93 16.33 -4.23
C THR A 140 -29.65 17.09 -4.59
N THR A 141 -29.51 17.43 -5.87
CA THR A 141 -28.49 18.40 -6.32
C THR A 141 -29.05 19.80 -6.17
N LEU A 142 -28.31 20.70 -5.52
CA LEU A 142 -28.77 22.07 -5.31
C LEU A 142 -28.56 22.94 -6.56
N SER A 143 -29.44 23.93 -6.75
CA SER A 143 -29.23 24.93 -7.79
C SER A 143 -28.01 25.79 -7.48
N THR A 144 -27.13 25.98 -8.46
CA THR A 144 -25.99 26.91 -8.35
C THR A 144 -26.38 28.34 -8.69
N THR A 145 -27.58 28.57 -9.23
CA THR A 145 -28.06 29.90 -9.66
C THR A 145 -29.18 30.45 -8.77
N SER A 146 -29.60 29.71 -7.75
CA SER A 146 -30.69 30.12 -6.85
C SER A 146 -30.45 29.62 -5.42
N SER A 147 -30.91 30.39 -4.45
CA SER A 147 -30.81 30.01 -3.03
C SER A 147 -31.75 28.87 -2.66
N THR A 148 -31.33 28.04 -1.71
CA THR A 148 -32.15 26.97 -1.13
C THR A 148 -32.40 27.26 0.35
N THR A 149 -33.66 27.27 0.77
CA THR A 149 -34.04 27.36 2.19
C THR A 149 -34.10 25.96 2.79
N LEU A 150 -33.35 25.76 3.89
CA LEU A 150 -33.28 24.51 4.63
C LEU A 150 -33.99 24.71 5.97
N SER A 151 -35.10 23.99 6.18
CA SER A 151 -35.85 24.03 7.45
C SER A 151 -35.12 23.33 8.60
N THR A 152 -34.23 22.39 8.27
CA THR A 152 -33.28 21.79 9.20
C THR A 152 -31.87 22.03 8.68
N PHE A 153 -31.01 22.58 9.55
CA PHE A 153 -29.58 22.75 9.30
C PHE A 153 -28.84 22.35 10.57
N GLN A 154 -28.17 21.19 10.54
CA GLN A 154 -27.60 20.57 11.74
C GLN A 154 -26.30 19.82 11.45
N PHE A 155 -25.54 19.61 12.52
CA PHE A 155 -24.39 18.72 12.52
C PHE A 155 -24.65 17.61 13.52
N LYS A 156 -24.36 16.38 13.11
CA LYS A 156 -24.46 15.21 13.96
C LYS A 156 -23.08 14.86 14.48
N VAL A 157 -22.96 14.69 15.79
CA VAL A 157 -21.74 14.25 16.48
C VAL A 157 -22.15 13.08 17.35
N ALA A 158 -22.02 11.89 16.79
CA ALA A 158 -22.62 10.67 17.32
C ALA A 158 -21.60 9.55 17.51
N ASP A 159 -22.00 8.54 18.27
CA ASP A 159 -21.19 7.36 18.56
C ASP A 159 -19.81 7.68 19.16
N VAL A 160 -19.69 8.78 19.91
CA VAL A 160 -18.44 9.20 20.53
C VAL A 160 -18.04 8.17 21.57
N VAL A 161 -16.81 7.66 21.43
CA VAL A 161 -16.20 6.74 22.40
C VAL A 161 -15.19 7.53 23.22
N LEU A 162 -15.49 7.71 24.50
CA LEU A 162 -14.62 8.40 25.45
C LEU A 162 -13.73 7.39 26.18
N THR A 163 -12.49 7.78 26.43
CA THR A 163 -11.54 7.06 27.26
C THR A 163 -11.94 7.11 28.73
N GLN A 164 -11.42 6.16 29.52
CA GLN A 164 -11.65 6.14 30.96
C GLN A 164 -11.15 7.42 31.66
N ALA A 165 -10.10 8.05 31.12
CA ALA A 165 -9.54 9.30 31.63
C ALA A 165 -10.49 10.48 31.37
N GLU A 166 -11.04 10.60 30.16
CA GLU A 166 -12.02 11.63 29.81
C GLU A 166 -13.28 11.51 30.68
N LEU A 167 -13.80 10.28 30.86
CA LEU A 167 -14.93 10.03 31.75
C LEU A 167 -14.64 10.44 33.20
N ALA A 168 -13.46 10.10 33.72
CA ALA A 168 -13.04 10.49 35.07
C ALA A 168 -12.87 12.00 35.23
N ALA A 169 -12.49 12.70 34.16
CA ALA A 169 -12.35 14.16 34.13
C ALA A 169 -13.67 14.90 33.87
N ASN A 170 -14.78 14.18 33.60
CA ASN A 170 -16.03 14.74 33.07
C ASN A 170 -15.83 15.50 31.74
N ASP A 171 -14.87 15.07 30.93
CA ASP A 171 -14.55 15.65 29.63
C ASP A 171 -15.40 15.00 28.53
N TYR A 172 -16.69 15.33 28.53
CA TYR A 172 -17.66 14.88 27.52
C TYR A 172 -18.32 16.07 26.81
N SER A 173 -17.56 17.16 26.65
CA SER A 173 -17.99 18.33 25.89
C SER A 173 -17.08 18.58 24.68
N PHE A 174 -17.54 19.37 23.73
CA PHE A 174 -16.71 19.89 22.65
C PHE A 174 -17.07 21.32 22.30
N GLU A 175 -16.08 22.08 21.84
CA GLU A 175 -16.17 23.52 21.63
C GLU A 175 -16.17 23.88 20.15
N ILE A 176 -17.08 24.76 19.75
CA ILE A 176 -17.24 25.28 18.40
C ILE A 176 -16.97 26.78 18.42
N GLU A 177 -16.10 27.26 17.54
CA GLU A 177 -15.77 28.69 17.44
C GLU A 177 -16.67 29.42 16.46
N TRP A 178 -16.96 28.81 15.32
CA TRP A 178 -17.82 29.41 14.30
C TRP A 178 -18.40 28.38 13.33
N VAL A 179 -19.51 28.77 12.69
CA VAL A 179 -20.10 28.09 11.53
C VAL A 179 -20.36 29.13 10.45
N LYS A 180 -19.73 28.99 9.28
CA LYS A 180 -19.75 30.01 8.23
C LYS A 180 -19.87 29.39 6.84
N THR A 181 -20.21 30.21 5.85
CA THR A 181 -20.12 29.85 4.43
C THR A 181 -19.14 30.72 3.66
N PHE A 182 -18.44 30.14 2.68
CA PHE A 182 -17.42 30.84 1.89
C PHE A 182 -17.67 30.70 0.39
N ALA A 183 -17.21 31.70 -0.38
CA ALA A 183 -17.32 31.72 -1.84
C ALA A 183 -16.43 30.67 -2.52
N SER A 184 -15.38 30.22 -1.85
CA SER A 184 -14.47 29.18 -2.29
C SER A 184 -13.65 28.65 -1.12
N VAL A 185 -12.98 27.51 -1.33
CA VAL A 185 -12.01 26.97 -0.37
C VAL A 185 -10.85 27.95 -0.15
N SER A 186 -10.39 28.65 -1.19
CA SER A 186 -9.37 29.70 -1.06
C SER A 186 -9.81 30.85 -0.14
N ALA A 187 -11.08 31.27 -0.23
CA ALA A 187 -11.64 32.27 0.68
C ALA A 187 -11.71 31.76 2.13
N LEU A 188 -12.05 30.48 2.32
CA LEU A 188 -12.01 29.82 3.63
C LEU A 188 -10.59 29.80 4.22
N ARG A 189 -9.59 29.39 3.44
CA ARG A 189 -8.19 29.33 3.87
C ARG A 189 -7.64 30.73 4.21
N SER A 190 -7.92 31.72 3.37
CA SER A 190 -7.56 33.12 3.66
C SER A 190 -8.21 33.63 4.95
N PHE A 191 -9.48 33.28 5.21
CA PHE A 191 -10.16 33.61 6.46
C PHE A 191 -9.51 32.93 7.67
N ALA A 192 -9.09 31.67 7.51
CA ALA A 192 -8.40 30.90 8.54
C ALA A 192 -6.95 31.36 8.80
N GLY A 193 -6.47 32.40 8.10
CA GLY A 193 -5.09 32.88 8.22
C GLY A 193 -4.06 31.94 7.58
N ILE A 194 -4.51 31.01 6.74
CA ILE A 194 -3.64 30.08 6.01
C ILE A 194 -3.08 30.82 4.81
N VAL A 195 -1.75 30.94 4.75
CA VAL A 195 -1.06 31.54 3.61
C VAL A 195 -1.09 30.54 2.47
N GLU A 196 -1.92 30.82 1.47
CA GLU A 196 -1.89 30.03 0.25
C GLU A 196 -0.52 30.15 -0.43
N PRO A 197 0.14 29.01 -0.71
CA PRO A 197 1.35 29.02 -1.52
C PRO A 197 0.99 29.53 -2.92
N THR A 198 1.94 30.21 -3.56
CA THR A 198 1.75 30.62 -4.96
C THR A 198 1.47 29.38 -5.80
N PRO A 199 0.32 29.28 -6.49
CA PRO A 199 -0.01 28.09 -7.26
C PRO A 199 1.09 27.79 -8.27
N TYR A 200 1.46 26.51 -8.35
CA TYR A 200 2.36 26.02 -9.38
C TYR A 200 1.79 26.30 -10.77
N ALA A 201 2.64 26.83 -11.64
CA ALA A 201 2.33 27.07 -13.04
C ALA A 201 3.47 26.52 -13.92
N PHE A 202 3.17 25.48 -14.68
CA PHE A 202 4.06 24.93 -15.69
C PHE A 202 4.28 25.96 -16.81
N THR A 203 5.54 26.26 -17.10
CA THR A 203 5.96 27.25 -18.11
C THR A 203 6.68 26.62 -19.30
N GLY A 204 6.87 25.31 -19.29
CA GLY A 204 7.56 24.57 -20.35
C GLY A 204 6.62 24.03 -21.43
N THR A 205 7.17 23.18 -22.30
CA THR A 205 6.43 22.30 -23.21
C THR A 205 6.58 20.87 -22.72
N PHE A 206 5.51 20.08 -22.80
CA PHE A 206 5.61 18.67 -22.43
C PHE A 206 6.58 17.92 -23.33
N SER A 207 7.42 17.09 -22.72
CA SER A 207 8.33 16.18 -23.43
C SER A 207 7.59 14.90 -23.81
N HIS A 208 7.81 14.42 -25.03
CA HIS A 208 7.19 13.20 -25.57
C HIS A 208 8.20 12.28 -26.26
N PRO A 209 8.21 10.96 -25.98
CA PRO A 209 7.44 10.33 -24.90
C PRO A 209 7.92 10.81 -23.53
N GLY A 210 6.98 11.10 -22.60
CA GLY A 210 7.32 11.68 -21.29
C GLY A 210 6.38 11.29 -20.16
N LEU A 211 5.68 10.16 -20.31
CA LEU A 211 4.98 9.50 -19.22
C LEU A 211 5.96 8.63 -18.41
N LEU A 212 5.69 7.35 -18.19
CA LEU A 212 6.63 6.48 -17.45
C LEU A 212 7.96 6.27 -18.17
N HIS A 213 8.00 6.42 -19.50
CA HIS A 213 9.19 6.21 -20.32
C HIS A 213 9.43 7.40 -21.24
N ASN A 214 10.69 7.79 -21.39
CA ASN A 214 11.14 8.63 -22.50
C ASN A 214 12.04 7.83 -23.47
N THR A 215 12.47 8.47 -24.56
CA THR A 215 13.34 7.84 -25.57
C THR A 215 14.63 7.26 -24.97
N ALA A 216 15.22 7.92 -23.97
CA ALA A 216 16.43 7.44 -23.31
C ALA A 216 16.14 6.19 -22.45
N ASP A 217 14.98 6.13 -21.80
CA ASP A 217 14.53 4.95 -21.06
C ASP A 217 14.31 3.76 -21.99
N LEU A 218 13.59 3.95 -23.09
CA LEU A 218 13.35 2.87 -24.06
C LEU A 218 14.67 2.34 -24.65
N THR A 219 15.58 3.25 -25.00
CA THR A 219 16.94 2.89 -25.45
C THR A 219 17.69 2.08 -24.38
N ARG A 220 17.63 2.52 -23.11
CA ARG A 220 18.26 1.82 -21.99
C ARG A 220 17.65 0.43 -21.79
N ILE A 221 16.32 0.31 -21.81
CA ILE A 221 15.60 -0.95 -21.64
C ILE A 221 16.04 -1.93 -22.73
N ALA A 222 15.95 -1.55 -24.01
CA ALA A 222 16.36 -2.39 -25.13
C ALA A 222 17.83 -2.81 -25.02
N GLY A 223 18.74 -1.89 -24.66
CA GLY A 223 20.16 -2.18 -24.48
C GLY A 223 20.45 -3.13 -23.32
N LYS A 224 19.70 -3.05 -22.21
CA LYS A 224 19.84 -3.98 -21.07
C LYS A 224 19.34 -5.38 -21.43
N VAL A 225 18.27 -5.47 -22.22
CA VAL A 225 17.73 -6.74 -22.73
C VAL A 225 18.70 -7.38 -23.72
N SER A 226 19.19 -6.62 -24.72
CA SER A 226 20.12 -7.14 -25.73
C SER A 226 21.43 -7.62 -25.12
N SER A 227 21.92 -6.92 -24.09
CA SER A 227 23.13 -7.27 -23.35
C SER A 227 22.90 -8.30 -22.25
N GLN A 228 21.66 -8.77 -22.06
CA GLN A 228 21.26 -9.75 -21.05
C GLN A 228 21.73 -9.39 -19.63
N VAL A 229 21.63 -8.11 -19.24
CA VAL A 229 21.93 -7.69 -17.88
C VAL A 229 20.95 -8.40 -16.94
N ALA A 230 21.45 -9.25 -16.04
CA ALA A 230 20.67 -10.31 -15.40
C ALA A 230 19.32 -9.86 -14.81
N ARG A 231 19.30 -8.86 -13.92
CA ARG A 231 18.08 -8.40 -13.24
C ARG A 231 17.00 -7.86 -14.20
N PRO A 232 17.28 -6.86 -15.07
CA PRO A 232 16.30 -6.42 -16.07
C PRO A 232 15.96 -7.52 -17.08
N TYR A 233 16.92 -8.37 -17.48
CA TYR A 233 16.66 -9.45 -18.43
C TYR A 233 15.75 -10.55 -17.86
N GLU A 234 15.87 -10.87 -16.58
CA GLU A 234 14.96 -11.81 -15.89
C GLU A 234 13.53 -11.25 -15.83
N SER A 235 13.38 -9.97 -15.51
CA SER A 235 12.08 -9.28 -15.55
C SER A 235 11.51 -9.25 -16.98
N TYR A 236 12.33 -9.02 -18.00
CA TYR A 236 11.93 -9.11 -19.41
C TYR A 236 11.43 -10.51 -19.80
N LYS A 237 12.12 -11.58 -19.38
CA LYS A 237 11.63 -12.95 -19.63
C LYS A 237 10.28 -13.20 -18.96
N MET A 238 10.04 -12.64 -17.78
CA MET A 238 8.72 -12.71 -17.11
C MET A 238 7.64 -11.91 -17.87
N LEU A 239 8.01 -10.78 -18.49
CA LEU A 239 7.11 -10.01 -19.36
C LEU A 239 6.78 -10.80 -20.62
N GLN A 240 7.80 -11.32 -21.31
CA GLN A 240 7.64 -12.12 -22.52
C GLN A 240 6.78 -13.38 -22.31
N ALA A 241 6.87 -14.00 -21.12
CA ALA A 241 6.05 -15.15 -20.76
C ALA A 241 4.59 -14.79 -20.38
N ASN A 242 4.27 -13.50 -20.18
CA ASN A 242 2.93 -13.08 -19.78
C ASN A 242 1.98 -13.12 -20.97
N THR A 243 0.83 -13.79 -20.81
CA THR A 243 -0.18 -13.91 -21.87
C THR A 243 -0.74 -12.57 -22.33
N LYS A 244 -0.71 -11.53 -21.48
CA LYS A 244 -1.12 -10.17 -21.85
C LYS A 244 -0.09 -9.46 -22.73
N ALA A 245 1.18 -9.89 -22.71
CA ALA A 245 2.21 -9.38 -23.61
C ALA A 245 2.22 -10.08 -24.98
N SER A 246 1.39 -11.11 -25.18
CA SER A 246 1.37 -11.88 -26.43
C SER A 246 0.66 -11.13 -27.57
N VAL A 247 1.20 -11.22 -28.79
CA VAL A 247 0.54 -10.76 -30.03
C VAL A 247 -0.78 -11.50 -30.31
N THR A 248 -0.96 -12.70 -29.73
CA THR A 248 -2.19 -13.50 -29.87
C THR A 248 -3.20 -13.21 -28.75
N TYR A 249 -2.98 -12.20 -27.92
CA TYR A 249 -3.92 -11.83 -26.86
C TYR A 249 -5.29 -11.47 -27.47
N THR A 250 -6.34 -12.06 -26.91
CA THR A 250 -7.73 -11.78 -27.31
C THR A 250 -8.27 -10.64 -26.46
N LYS A 251 -8.47 -9.48 -27.07
CA LYS A 251 -9.10 -8.32 -26.44
C LYS A 251 -10.52 -8.64 -25.98
N TYR A 252 -10.87 -8.26 -24.76
CA TYR A 252 -12.19 -8.51 -24.19
C TYR A 252 -13.19 -7.38 -24.39
N GLY A 253 -12.71 -6.13 -24.41
CA GLY A 253 -13.53 -4.94 -24.28
C GLY A 253 -13.60 -4.04 -25.50
N GLY A 254 -13.64 -2.72 -25.24
CA GLY A 254 -14.44 -1.77 -26.00
C GLY A 254 -15.85 -1.71 -25.39
N PHE A 255 -15.94 -1.36 -24.10
CA PHE A 255 -17.21 -1.27 -23.39
C PHE A 255 -17.82 0.13 -23.52
N THR A 256 -19.15 0.22 -23.58
CA THR A 256 -19.85 1.51 -23.63
C THR A 256 -19.57 2.34 -22.38
N TYR A 257 -19.57 1.70 -21.21
CA TYR A 257 -19.22 2.30 -19.93
C TYR A 257 -18.15 1.47 -19.22
N LEU A 258 -17.27 2.14 -18.47
CA LEU A 258 -16.40 1.47 -17.51
C LEU A 258 -17.07 1.45 -16.14
N THR A 259 -16.90 0.38 -15.39
CA THR A 259 -17.42 0.25 -14.03
C THR A 259 -16.58 -0.74 -13.24
N ARG A 260 -16.47 -0.49 -11.94
CA ARG A 260 -15.96 -1.44 -10.94
C ARG A 260 -17.06 -1.95 -10.01
N ASP A 261 -18.28 -1.44 -10.19
CA ASP A 261 -19.44 -1.79 -9.40
C ASP A 261 -20.02 -3.14 -9.85
N ALA A 262 -19.88 -4.15 -9.00
CA ALA A 262 -20.38 -5.50 -9.28
C ALA A 262 -21.91 -5.56 -9.43
N SER A 263 -22.65 -4.55 -8.98
CA SER A 263 -24.12 -4.48 -9.10
C SER A 263 -24.60 -3.96 -10.46
N VAL A 264 -23.72 -3.37 -11.27
CA VAL A 264 -24.04 -2.80 -12.59
C VAL A 264 -23.80 -3.84 -13.69
N THR A 265 -24.55 -3.76 -14.79
CA THR A 265 -24.30 -4.52 -16.02
C THR A 265 -24.06 -3.57 -17.18
N VAL A 266 -22.99 -3.80 -17.94
CA VAL A 266 -22.64 -3.01 -19.14
C VAL A 266 -22.48 -3.95 -20.32
N ASP A 267 -23.15 -3.65 -21.44
CA ASP A 267 -23.09 -4.46 -22.67
C ASP A 267 -23.37 -5.96 -22.43
N GLY A 268 -24.27 -6.28 -21.50
CA GLY A 268 -24.59 -7.66 -21.11
C GLY A 268 -23.54 -8.35 -20.21
N VAL A 269 -22.55 -7.62 -19.72
CA VAL A 269 -21.48 -8.12 -18.85
C VAL A 269 -21.59 -7.50 -17.46
N GLY A 270 -21.61 -8.32 -16.41
CA GLY A 270 -21.64 -7.83 -15.03
C GLY A 270 -20.38 -7.02 -14.68
N GLY A 271 -20.53 -5.98 -13.87
CA GLY A 271 -19.50 -4.95 -13.66
C GLY A 271 -18.21 -5.48 -13.06
N GLY A 272 -18.26 -6.51 -12.20
CA GLY A 272 -17.04 -7.19 -11.73
C GLY A 272 -16.24 -7.82 -12.87
N ALA A 273 -16.92 -8.41 -13.86
CA ALA A 273 -16.26 -8.95 -15.05
C ALA A 273 -15.83 -7.84 -16.03
N VAL A 274 -16.54 -6.71 -16.09
CA VAL A 274 -16.09 -5.52 -16.84
C VAL A 274 -14.75 -5.04 -16.28
N LYS A 275 -14.67 -4.81 -14.97
CA LYS A 275 -13.43 -4.46 -14.25
C LYS A 275 -12.27 -5.38 -14.64
N ASP A 276 -12.42 -6.69 -14.46
CA ASP A 276 -11.31 -7.64 -14.69
C ASP A 276 -10.87 -7.71 -16.17
N ARG A 277 -11.82 -7.51 -17.09
CA ARG A 277 -11.55 -7.47 -18.54
C ARG A 277 -10.85 -6.18 -18.95
N VAL A 278 -11.28 -5.03 -18.44
CA VAL A 278 -10.62 -3.73 -18.68
C VAL A 278 -9.22 -3.72 -18.11
N GLU A 279 -9.02 -4.25 -16.90
CA GLU A 279 -7.69 -4.44 -16.30
C GLU A 279 -6.79 -5.27 -17.20
N SER A 280 -7.32 -6.38 -17.75
CA SER A 280 -6.54 -7.22 -18.63
C SER A 280 -6.19 -6.56 -19.95
N ASP A 281 -7.15 -5.86 -20.55
CA ASP A 281 -6.97 -5.17 -21.83
C ASP A 281 -5.97 -4.00 -21.70
N CYS A 282 -6.07 -3.17 -20.66
CA CYS A 282 -5.17 -2.01 -20.51
C CYS A 282 -3.73 -2.44 -20.22
N LEU A 283 -3.53 -3.51 -19.43
CA LEU A 283 -2.22 -4.14 -19.26
C LEU A 283 -1.71 -4.72 -20.57
N ALA A 284 -2.57 -5.41 -21.35
CA ALA A 284 -2.18 -5.98 -22.63
C ALA A 284 -1.78 -4.91 -23.65
N ALA A 285 -2.51 -3.79 -23.72
CA ALA A 285 -2.16 -2.65 -24.56
C ALA A 285 -0.78 -2.10 -24.21
N TYR A 286 -0.53 -1.86 -22.91
CA TYR A 286 0.75 -1.33 -22.44
C TYR A 286 1.91 -2.31 -22.62
N TYR A 287 1.71 -3.60 -22.34
CA TYR A 287 2.76 -4.62 -22.49
C TYR A 287 3.12 -4.85 -23.95
N ASN A 288 2.14 -4.94 -24.85
CA ASN A 288 2.42 -5.04 -26.28
C ASN A 288 3.11 -3.75 -26.78
N ALA A 289 2.69 -2.57 -26.32
CA ALA A 289 3.37 -1.31 -26.68
C ALA A 289 4.86 -1.29 -26.26
N LEU A 290 5.16 -1.83 -25.07
CA LEU A 290 6.53 -1.99 -24.59
C LEU A 290 7.32 -3.06 -25.34
N MET A 291 6.72 -4.23 -25.61
CA MET A 291 7.37 -5.29 -26.37
C MET A 291 7.80 -4.77 -27.76
N TYR A 292 6.90 -4.08 -28.47
CA TYR A 292 7.25 -3.42 -29.73
C TYR A 292 8.41 -2.44 -29.60
N SER A 293 8.45 -1.67 -28.51
CA SER A 293 9.53 -0.72 -28.26
C SER A 293 10.88 -1.39 -27.95
N ILE A 294 10.88 -2.69 -27.59
CA ILE A 294 12.07 -3.48 -27.26
C ILE A 294 12.57 -4.28 -28.47
N ASP A 295 11.69 -5.01 -29.15
CA ASP A 295 12.05 -5.97 -30.21
C ASP A 295 11.69 -5.52 -31.63
N GLY A 296 10.84 -4.49 -31.78
CA GLY A 296 10.41 -3.96 -33.06
C GLY A 296 9.38 -4.82 -33.81
N ASP A 297 8.82 -5.88 -33.22
CA ASP A 297 7.79 -6.69 -33.88
C ASP A 297 6.47 -5.92 -33.99
N VAL A 298 6.14 -5.55 -35.24
CA VAL A 298 4.94 -4.78 -35.58
C VAL A 298 3.65 -5.45 -35.12
N ALA A 299 3.61 -6.77 -34.96
CA ALA A 299 2.43 -7.47 -34.44
C ALA A 299 2.09 -7.04 -33.00
N HIS A 300 3.09 -6.70 -32.19
CA HIS A 300 2.86 -6.13 -30.86
C HIS A 300 2.23 -4.72 -30.97
N ALA A 301 2.76 -3.85 -31.83
CA ALA A 301 2.19 -2.52 -32.04
C ALA A 301 0.73 -2.59 -32.51
N GLN A 302 0.43 -3.48 -33.47
CA GLN A 302 -0.92 -3.73 -33.97
C GLN A 302 -1.87 -4.18 -32.85
N LYS A 303 -1.43 -5.11 -31.98
CA LYS A 303 -2.24 -5.55 -30.83
C LYS A 303 -2.52 -4.41 -29.85
N ALA A 304 -1.53 -3.57 -29.58
CA ALA A 304 -1.70 -2.43 -28.68
C ALA A 304 -2.71 -1.42 -29.22
N VAL A 305 -2.59 -1.01 -30.48
CA VAL A 305 -3.53 -0.05 -31.09
C VAL A 305 -4.92 -0.64 -31.33
N GLU A 306 -5.05 -1.95 -31.59
CA GLU A 306 -6.35 -2.63 -31.65
C GLU A 306 -7.15 -2.45 -30.35
N ILE A 307 -6.46 -2.54 -29.21
CA ILE A 307 -7.08 -2.34 -27.90
C ILE A 307 -7.40 -0.87 -27.69
N LEU A 308 -6.44 0.03 -27.89
CA LEU A 308 -6.64 1.47 -27.69
C LEU A 308 -7.81 2.01 -28.53
N ASP A 309 -7.85 1.65 -29.81
CA ASP A 309 -8.88 2.13 -30.75
C ASP A 309 -10.27 1.59 -30.40
N ALA A 310 -10.37 0.35 -29.89
CA ALA A 310 -11.65 -0.23 -29.48
C ALA A 310 -12.28 0.52 -28.30
N TYR A 311 -11.48 0.94 -27.31
CA TYR A 311 -11.96 1.76 -26.20
C TYR A 311 -12.20 3.20 -26.63
N ALA A 312 -11.30 3.79 -27.40
CA ALA A 312 -11.44 5.16 -27.91
C ALA A 312 -12.70 5.33 -28.77
N THR A 313 -13.12 4.28 -29.47
CA THR A 313 -14.32 4.31 -30.31
C THR A 313 -15.63 4.18 -29.54
N LYS A 314 -15.68 3.34 -28.51
CA LYS A 314 -16.95 2.90 -27.90
C LYS A 314 -17.22 3.47 -26.51
N THR A 315 -16.19 3.80 -25.73
CA THR A 315 -16.38 4.19 -24.33
C THR A 315 -16.83 5.65 -24.22
N ILE A 316 -17.95 5.87 -23.52
CA ILE A 316 -18.58 7.19 -23.38
C ILE A 316 -18.66 7.70 -21.94
N GLY A 317 -18.34 6.86 -20.93
CA GLY A 317 -18.35 7.29 -19.54
C GLY A 317 -17.93 6.22 -18.54
N ILE A 318 -17.85 6.62 -17.27
CA ILE A 318 -17.62 5.74 -16.11
C ILE A 318 -18.85 5.83 -15.20
N ILE A 319 -19.34 4.68 -14.71
CA ILE A 319 -20.55 4.60 -13.88
C ILE A 319 -20.37 3.66 -12.68
N GLY A 320 -21.28 3.78 -11.71
CA GLY A 320 -21.34 2.90 -10.53
C GLY A 320 -20.45 3.34 -9.37
N ALA A 321 -20.46 2.55 -8.30
CA ALA A 321 -19.50 2.66 -7.20
C ALA A 321 -18.05 2.50 -7.70
N ASP A 322 -17.10 3.03 -6.92
CA ASP A 322 -15.66 2.98 -7.20
C ASP A 322 -15.25 3.62 -8.55
N ALA A 323 -16.06 4.56 -9.05
CA ALA A 323 -15.84 5.22 -10.32
C ALA A 323 -14.42 5.83 -10.43
N GLU A 324 -13.95 6.52 -9.40
CA GLU A 324 -12.64 7.18 -9.40
C GLU A 324 -11.47 6.19 -9.48
N LEU A 325 -11.63 4.94 -9.02
CA LEU A 325 -10.60 3.90 -9.15
C LEU A 325 -10.38 3.43 -10.60
N ASN A 326 -11.26 3.81 -11.55
CA ASN A 326 -10.99 3.62 -12.98
C ASN A 326 -9.82 4.50 -13.46
N GLY A 327 -9.32 5.45 -12.65
CA GLY A 327 -8.08 6.17 -12.92
C GLY A 327 -6.88 5.24 -13.16
N LEU A 328 -6.86 4.06 -12.54
CA LEU A 328 -5.86 3.02 -12.83
C LEU A 328 -5.82 2.64 -14.32
N TYR A 329 -6.98 2.58 -14.98
CA TYR A 329 -7.10 2.18 -16.38
C TYR A 329 -6.75 3.35 -17.30
N GLY A 330 -7.22 4.55 -16.98
CA GLY A 330 -6.89 5.77 -17.72
C GLY A 330 -5.38 6.00 -17.75
N PHE A 331 -4.70 5.77 -16.63
CA PHE A 331 -3.25 5.80 -16.53
C PHE A 331 -2.55 4.79 -17.45
N MET A 332 -2.99 3.53 -17.45
CA MET A 332 -2.40 2.48 -18.30
C MET A 332 -2.66 2.74 -19.79
N PHE A 333 -3.88 3.17 -20.16
CA PHE A 333 -4.21 3.54 -21.54
C PHE A 333 -3.38 4.73 -22.02
N ALA A 334 -3.24 5.79 -21.21
CA ALA A 334 -2.41 6.94 -21.56
C ALA A 334 -0.94 6.54 -21.79
N ASN A 335 -0.38 5.69 -20.93
CA ASN A 335 0.99 5.17 -21.10
C ASN A 335 1.15 4.32 -22.38
N ALA A 336 0.20 3.43 -22.67
CA ALA A 336 0.22 2.65 -23.90
C ALA A 336 0.11 3.53 -25.15
N ALA A 337 -0.81 4.49 -25.13
CA ALA A 337 -1.01 5.45 -26.21
C ALA A 337 0.22 6.35 -26.43
N GLU A 338 0.86 6.83 -25.37
CA GLU A 338 2.08 7.62 -25.46
C GLU A 338 3.21 6.88 -26.18
N LEU A 339 3.42 5.61 -25.83
CA LEU A 339 4.40 4.76 -26.50
C LEU A 339 4.02 4.59 -27.97
N MET A 340 2.78 4.22 -28.28
CA MET A 340 2.35 3.98 -29.66
C MET A 340 2.43 5.21 -30.55
N ARG A 341 2.02 6.40 -30.08
CA ARG A 341 2.15 7.63 -30.89
C ARG A 341 3.61 8.00 -31.15
N SER A 342 4.51 7.61 -30.25
CA SER A 342 5.92 7.98 -30.31
C SER A 342 6.77 6.98 -31.11
N THR A 343 6.39 5.70 -31.12
CA THR A 343 7.20 4.64 -31.73
C THR A 343 6.55 3.99 -32.95
N TYR A 344 5.21 4.01 -33.08
CA TYR A 344 4.49 3.34 -34.17
C TYR A 344 3.82 4.36 -35.10
N SER A 345 4.56 4.80 -36.13
CA SER A 345 4.12 5.83 -37.09
C SER A 345 2.88 5.45 -37.92
N SER A 346 2.50 4.18 -37.94
CA SER A 346 1.32 3.70 -38.66
C SER A 346 0.02 3.80 -37.83
N TRP A 347 0.07 4.25 -36.57
CA TRP A 347 -1.14 4.59 -35.82
C TRP A 347 -1.72 5.91 -36.35
N PRO A 348 -2.92 5.94 -36.96
CA PRO A 348 -3.41 7.13 -37.63
C PRO A 348 -3.62 8.31 -36.67
N GLN A 349 -3.30 9.52 -37.11
CA GLN A 349 -3.49 10.74 -36.31
C GLN A 349 -4.94 10.92 -35.84
N ALA A 350 -5.92 10.52 -36.65
CA ALA A 350 -7.33 10.55 -36.28
C ALA A 350 -7.63 9.65 -35.07
N ASN A 351 -7.02 8.47 -35.01
CA ASN A 351 -7.18 7.51 -33.92
C ASN A 351 -6.45 8.00 -32.65
N ILE A 352 -5.27 8.61 -32.80
CA ILE A 352 -4.57 9.30 -31.70
C ILE A 352 -5.47 10.39 -31.10
N ASN A 353 -6.08 11.22 -31.94
CA ASN A 353 -6.97 12.30 -31.49
C ASN A 353 -8.23 11.72 -30.81
N GLN A 354 -8.79 10.64 -31.34
CA GLN A 354 -9.93 9.96 -30.71
C GLN A 354 -9.57 9.39 -29.33
N CYS A 355 -8.35 8.86 -29.17
CA CYS A 355 -7.84 8.42 -27.89
C CYS A 355 -7.67 9.60 -26.91
N LYS A 356 -7.12 10.74 -27.36
CA LYS A 356 -7.07 11.98 -26.56
C LYS A 356 -8.48 12.39 -26.10
N THR A 357 -9.44 12.42 -27.01
CA THR A 357 -10.84 12.74 -26.70
C THR A 357 -11.42 11.79 -25.67
N MET A 358 -11.25 10.48 -25.83
CA MET A 358 -11.74 9.50 -24.85
C MET A 358 -11.14 9.72 -23.47
N LEU A 359 -9.83 9.93 -23.35
CA LEU A 359 -9.19 10.22 -22.07
C LEU A 359 -9.74 11.50 -21.41
N GLN A 360 -9.99 12.56 -22.19
CA GLN A 360 -10.54 13.82 -21.69
C GLN A 360 -12.04 13.77 -21.39
N SER A 361 -12.85 13.10 -22.20
CA SER A 361 -14.30 13.12 -22.05
C SER A 361 -14.83 12.03 -21.12
N VAL A 362 -14.10 10.92 -20.97
CA VAL A 362 -14.52 9.78 -20.14
C VAL A 362 -13.89 9.86 -18.75
N PHE A 363 -12.57 10.05 -18.65
CA PHE A 363 -11.87 9.94 -17.36
C PHE A 363 -11.84 11.27 -16.60
N TYR A 364 -11.51 12.38 -17.25
CA TYR A 364 -11.37 13.67 -16.56
C TYR A 364 -12.61 14.07 -15.73
N PRO A 365 -13.87 13.97 -16.22
CA PRO A 365 -15.03 14.39 -15.44
C PRO A 365 -15.22 13.64 -14.12
N THR A 366 -14.85 12.35 -14.10
CA THR A 366 -14.90 11.49 -12.91
C THR A 366 -13.74 11.79 -11.95
N LEU A 367 -12.54 12.10 -12.48
CA LEU A 367 -11.32 12.19 -11.68
C LEU A 367 -10.97 13.61 -11.22
N GLN A 368 -11.46 14.65 -11.90
CA GLN A 368 -11.02 16.04 -11.71
C GLN A 368 -11.18 16.57 -10.27
N ASN A 369 -12.11 16.01 -9.50
CA ASN A 369 -12.38 16.43 -8.12
C ASN A 369 -11.66 15.56 -7.08
N PHE A 370 -10.80 14.63 -7.54
CA PHE A 370 -10.10 13.69 -6.68
C PHE A 370 -11.07 12.93 -5.77
N LYS A 371 -10.60 12.43 -4.62
CA LYS A 371 -11.46 11.79 -3.63
C LYS A 371 -10.99 12.16 -2.22
N PRO A 372 -11.09 13.45 -1.83
CA PRO A 372 -10.55 13.96 -0.57
C PRO A 372 -11.22 13.39 0.68
N CYS A 373 -12.31 12.64 0.51
CA CYS A 373 -12.92 11.83 1.55
C CYS A 373 -13.08 10.31 1.19
N ALA A 374 -12.14 9.70 0.45
CA ALA A 374 -11.82 8.25 0.52
C ALA A 374 -10.30 7.97 0.62
N HIS A 375 -9.87 6.80 1.11
CA HIS A 375 -8.47 6.42 1.41
C HIS A 375 -7.41 7.05 0.51
N GLY A 376 -6.26 7.48 1.07
CA GLY A 376 -5.32 8.33 0.35
C GLY A 376 -4.89 7.79 -1.01
N ASN A 377 -4.89 6.47 -1.22
CA ASN A 377 -4.66 5.87 -2.53
C ASN A 377 -5.65 6.36 -3.62
N TRP A 378 -6.89 6.68 -3.30
CA TRP A 378 -7.91 7.13 -4.27
C TRP A 378 -7.54 8.48 -4.87
N ASP A 379 -7.18 9.44 -4.01
CA ASP A 379 -6.63 10.73 -4.41
C ASP A 379 -5.40 10.55 -5.28
N ILE A 380 -4.46 9.68 -4.86
CA ILE A 380 -3.21 9.42 -5.58
C ILE A 380 -3.48 8.77 -6.95
N ILE A 381 -4.45 7.85 -7.04
CA ILE A 381 -4.88 7.22 -8.29
C ILE A 381 -5.46 8.28 -9.25
N CYS A 382 -6.29 9.18 -8.74
CA CYS A 382 -6.80 10.30 -9.53
C CYS A 382 -5.65 11.19 -10.03
N MET A 383 -4.71 11.55 -9.15
CA MET A 383 -3.54 12.37 -9.50
C MET A 383 -2.70 11.74 -10.60
N LYS A 384 -2.30 10.46 -10.47
CA LYS A 384 -1.45 9.82 -11.49
C LYS A 384 -2.16 9.70 -12.83
N ALA A 385 -3.45 9.37 -12.82
CA ALA A 385 -4.26 9.29 -14.02
C ALA A 385 -4.35 10.65 -14.71
N LEU A 386 -4.76 11.70 -13.97
CA LEU A 386 -4.87 13.05 -14.49
C LEU A 386 -3.54 13.60 -15.00
N MET A 387 -2.41 13.35 -14.31
CA MET A 387 -1.10 13.77 -14.80
C MET A 387 -0.75 13.08 -16.13
N SER A 388 -1.05 11.78 -16.25
CA SER A 388 -0.80 11.04 -17.49
C SER A 388 -1.66 11.55 -18.66
N ILE A 389 -2.92 11.90 -18.38
CA ILE A 389 -3.83 12.48 -19.37
C ILE A 389 -3.36 13.89 -19.75
N ALA A 390 -2.98 14.71 -18.76
CA ALA A 390 -2.50 16.06 -18.97
C ALA A 390 -1.28 16.09 -19.91
N ILE A 391 -0.28 15.26 -19.64
CA ILE A 391 0.91 15.16 -20.48
C ILE A 391 0.52 14.64 -21.87
N PHE A 392 -0.22 13.53 -21.99
CA PHE A 392 -0.59 12.98 -23.29
C PHE A 392 -1.41 13.95 -24.16
N THR A 393 -2.25 14.78 -23.53
CA THR A 393 -3.16 15.71 -24.20
C THR A 393 -2.66 17.14 -24.29
N ASP A 394 -1.45 17.41 -23.80
CA ASP A 394 -0.83 18.74 -23.77
C ASP A 394 -1.59 19.76 -22.90
N ASP A 395 -2.27 19.31 -21.84
CA ASP A 395 -3.10 20.15 -20.96
C ASP A 395 -2.33 20.64 -19.72
N THR A 396 -1.80 21.85 -19.80
CA THR A 396 -1.05 22.47 -18.69
C THR A 396 -1.93 22.80 -17.49
N ALA A 397 -3.22 23.09 -17.68
CA ALA A 397 -4.12 23.42 -16.58
C ALA A 397 -4.40 22.18 -15.72
N MET A 398 -4.64 21.04 -16.36
CA MET A 398 -4.79 19.75 -15.70
C MET A 398 -3.50 19.33 -14.98
N PHE A 399 -2.34 19.53 -15.60
CA PHE A 399 -1.04 19.25 -14.96
C PHE A 399 -0.82 20.12 -13.71
N ASN A 400 -1.04 21.44 -13.82
CA ASN A 400 -0.92 22.36 -12.70
C ASN A 400 -1.88 22.01 -11.57
N ARG A 401 -3.11 21.58 -11.90
CA ARG A 401 -4.08 21.13 -10.90
C ARG A 401 -3.55 19.94 -10.11
N VAL A 402 -2.95 18.95 -10.77
CA VAL A 402 -2.37 17.78 -10.08
C VAL A 402 -1.19 18.17 -9.20
N VAL A 403 -0.25 18.98 -9.70
CA VAL A 403 0.92 19.40 -8.89
C VAL A 403 0.48 20.20 -7.66
N ASN A 404 -0.48 21.11 -7.82
CA ASN A 404 -1.02 21.88 -6.69
C ASN A 404 -1.75 20.98 -5.69
N TYR A 405 -2.54 20.00 -6.13
CA TYR A 405 -3.22 19.08 -5.22
C TYR A 405 -2.25 18.13 -4.50
N PHE A 406 -1.18 17.70 -5.17
CA PHE A 406 -0.13 16.88 -4.56
C PHE A 406 0.47 17.57 -3.33
N TYR A 407 0.80 18.87 -3.43
CA TYR A 407 1.37 19.61 -2.30
C TYR A 407 0.33 20.13 -1.31
N TYR A 408 -0.85 20.56 -1.80
CA TYR A 408 -1.76 21.42 -1.03
C TYR A 408 -3.22 20.95 -1.03
N GLY A 409 -3.50 19.75 -1.54
CA GLY A 409 -4.83 19.15 -1.50
C GLY A 409 -5.24 18.81 -0.06
N GLU A 410 -6.51 19.01 0.28
CA GLU A 410 -7.03 18.62 1.59
C GLU A 410 -7.25 17.11 1.74
N GLY A 411 -7.29 16.37 0.62
CA GLY A 411 -7.46 14.93 0.65
C GLY A 411 -6.29 14.19 1.27
N ASN A 412 -6.52 12.97 1.75
CA ASN A 412 -5.47 12.22 2.41
C ASN A 412 -4.40 11.68 1.45
N GLY A 413 -4.56 11.85 0.13
CA GLY A 413 -3.51 11.53 -0.84
C GLY A 413 -2.52 12.66 -1.15
N SER A 414 -2.73 13.88 -0.65
CA SER A 414 -1.69 14.92 -0.74
C SER A 414 -0.49 14.52 0.11
N ILE A 415 0.71 14.96 -0.25
CA ILE A 415 1.95 14.37 0.26
C ILE A 415 2.09 14.47 1.78
N ASP A 416 1.70 15.60 2.37
CA ASP A 416 1.78 15.85 3.81
C ASP A 416 0.63 15.21 4.60
N ASN A 417 -0.49 14.89 3.94
CA ASN A 417 -1.57 14.12 4.56
C ASN A 417 -1.38 12.61 4.40
N TYR A 418 -0.62 12.17 3.38
CA TYR A 418 -0.37 10.75 3.13
C TYR A 418 0.80 10.22 3.96
N VAL A 419 1.89 10.99 4.08
CA VAL A 419 3.07 10.63 4.88
C VAL A 419 2.99 11.34 6.24
N LEU A 420 2.43 10.66 7.22
CA LEU A 420 2.00 11.21 8.50
C LEU A 420 3.14 11.60 9.45
N THR A 421 4.27 10.89 9.38
CA THR A 421 5.34 11.06 10.38
C THR A 421 6.71 11.26 9.74
N ALA A 422 7.64 11.79 10.53
CA ALA A 422 9.05 11.92 10.14
C ALA A 422 9.68 10.56 9.82
N ASP A 423 9.25 9.48 10.47
CA ASP A 423 9.71 8.11 10.19
C ASP A 423 9.16 7.54 8.88
N GLY A 424 8.15 8.17 8.27
CA GLY A 424 7.54 7.74 7.02
C GLY A 424 6.31 6.88 7.18
N GLN A 425 5.65 6.88 8.34
CA GLN A 425 4.36 6.20 8.49
C GLN A 425 3.35 6.77 7.50
N LEU A 426 2.64 5.87 6.82
CA LEU A 426 1.69 6.23 5.78
C LEU A 426 0.25 6.16 6.29
N GLN A 427 -0.63 6.94 5.68
CA GLN A 427 -2.04 7.01 6.07
C GLN A 427 -2.73 5.64 6.02
N GLU A 428 -2.34 4.76 5.10
CA GLU A 428 -2.91 3.40 5.01
C GLU A 428 -2.21 2.34 5.85
N SER A 429 -1.19 2.71 6.66
CA SER A 429 -0.41 1.73 7.45
C SER A 429 -1.27 0.89 8.38
N ASN A 430 -2.40 1.43 8.85
CA ASN A 430 -3.33 0.77 9.76
C ASN A 430 -4.47 0.00 9.04
N ARG A 431 -4.46 -0.08 7.71
CA ARG A 431 -5.43 -0.86 6.90
C ARG A 431 -4.87 -2.22 6.51
N ASP A 432 -3.92 -2.22 5.58
CA ASP A 432 -3.17 -3.38 5.13
C ASP A 432 -1.96 -2.96 4.28
N GLN A 433 -0.99 -3.85 4.15
CA GLN A 433 0.26 -3.57 3.44
C GLN A 433 0.10 -3.56 1.91
N ALA A 434 -0.95 -4.19 1.38
CA ALA A 434 -1.21 -4.23 -0.06
C ALA A 434 -1.59 -2.83 -0.59
N HIS A 435 -2.46 -2.12 0.13
CA HIS A 435 -2.87 -0.77 -0.24
C HIS A 435 -1.78 0.28 0.03
N VAL A 436 -1.01 0.11 1.11
CA VAL A 436 0.21 0.89 1.33
C VAL A 436 1.13 0.83 0.10
N MET A 437 1.41 -0.38 -0.39
CA MET A 437 2.26 -0.57 -1.59
C MET A 437 1.61 -0.04 -2.88
N LEU A 438 0.29 -0.16 -3.04
CA LEU A 438 -0.44 0.48 -4.16
C LEU A 438 -0.21 1.99 -4.18
N ALA A 439 -0.38 2.65 -3.04
CA ALA A 439 -0.31 4.09 -2.94
C ALA A 439 1.10 4.65 -3.13
N ILE A 440 2.13 4.07 -2.47
CA ILE A 440 3.51 4.55 -2.65
C ILE A 440 4.05 4.25 -4.05
N GLY A 441 3.64 3.13 -4.66
CA GLY A 441 3.92 2.84 -6.07
C GLY A 441 3.28 3.90 -6.97
N SER A 442 2.03 4.25 -6.71
CA SER A 442 1.31 5.29 -7.45
C SER A 442 1.90 6.69 -7.27
N LEU A 443 2.41 7.03 -6.08
CA LEU A 443 3.15 8.27 -5.82
C LEU A 443 4.47 8.30 -6.60
N ALA A 444 5.19 7.18 -6.66
CA ALA A 444 6.41 7.08 -7.45
C ALA A 444 6.12 7.19 -8.96
N GLU A 445 5.05 6.57 -9.46
CA GLU A 445 4.61 6.70 -10.86
C GLU A 445 4.25 8.14 -11.22
N LEU A 446 3.47 8.81 -10.35
CA LEU A 446 3.15 10.24 -10.47
C LEU A 446 4.44 11.08 -10.52
N SER A 447 5.36 10.84 -9.59
CA SER A 447 6.60 11.61 -9.47
C SER A 447 7.56 11.35 -10.62
N GLU A 448 7.59 10.15 -11.18
CA GLU A 448 8.41 9.83 -12.36
C GLU A 448 7.91 10.54 -13.60
N MET A 449 6.59 10.62 -13.81
CA MET A 449 6.01 11.40 -14.92
C MET A 449 6.34 12.89 -14.75
N ALA A 450 6.14 13.46 -13.55
CA ALA A 450 6.50 14.84 -13.25
C ALA A 450 8.00 15.13 -13.45
N TRP A 451 8.86 14.21 -13.02
CA TRP A 451 10.32 14.31 -13.16
C TRP A 451 10.74 14.42 -14.62
N LYS A 452 10.09 13.68 -15.53
CA LYS A 452 10.35 13.78 -16.97
C LYS A 452 9.90 15.10 -17.59
N GLN A 453 9.04 15.85 -16.90
CA GLN A 453 8.65 17.22 -17.26
C GLN A 453 9.49 18.28 -16.53
N GLY A 454 10.52 17.88 -15.79
CA GLY A 454 11.41 18.79 -15.04
C GLY A 454 10.87 19.22 -13.67
N VAL A 455 9.89 18.50 -13.11
CA VAL A 455 9.28 18.79 -11.80
C VAL A 455 9.66 17.73 -10.77
N ASP A 456 10.40 18.10 -9.73
CA ASP A 456 10.92 17.17 -8.71
C ASP A 456 9.92 16.96 -7.55
N LEU A 457 8.87 16.16 -7.80
CA LEU A 457 7.94 15.73 -6.74
C LEU A 457 8.56 14.73 -5.76
N TYR A 458 9.60 13.99 -6.17
CA TYR A 458 10.31 13.05 -5.29
C TYR A 458 10.97 13.76 -4.09
N SER A 459 11.42 15.01 -4.27
CA SER A 459 12.05 15.80 -3.21
C SER A 459 11.07 16.37 -2.18
N ALA A 460 9.77 16.30 -2.45
CA ALA A 460 8.72 16.91 -1.64
C ALA A 460 8.81 16.50 -0.15
N SER A 461 8.56 17.47 0.71
CA SER A 461 8.45 17.29 2.16
C SER A 461 9.62 16.49 2.75
N ASN A 462 10.83 16.89 2.36
CA ASN A 462 12.11 16.28 2.75
C ASN A 462 12.25 14.81 2.32
N ASN A 463 11.90 14.50 1.06
CA ASN A 463 11.82 13.15 0.50
C ASN A 463 10.79 12.25 1.20
N ALA A 464 9.56 12.76 1.41
CA ALA A 464 8.51 12.02 2.10
C ALA A 464 8.18 10.66 1.44
N ILE A 465 8.19 10.59 0.11
CA ILE A 465 8.00 9.33 -0.64
C ILE A 465 9.11 8.32 -0.29
N MET A 466 10.38 8.74 -0.28
CA MET A 466 11.51 7.88 0.13
C MET A 466 11.33 7.30 1.54
N ARG A 467 10.94 8.15 2.50
CA ARG A 467 10.70 7.73 3.88
C ARG A 467 9.54 6.72 3.95
N GLY A 468 8.48 6.94 3.19
CA GLY A 468 7.37 6.01 3.04
C GLY A 468 7.79 4.62 2.53
N PHE A 469 8.65 4.58 1.51
CA PHE A 469 9.23 3.33 1.02
C PHE A 469 10.09 2.65 2.09
N GLU A 470 11.03 3.36 2.73
CA GLU A 470 11.88 2.78 3.77
C GLU A 470 11.08 2.26 4.97
N TYR A 471 10.09 3.01 5.44
CA TYR A 471 9.19 2.60 6.52
C TYR A 471 8.42 1.32 6.15
N THR A 472 7.79 1.33 4.97
CA THR A 472 7.00 0.18 4.47
C THR A 472 7.88 -1.05 4.29
N SER A 473 9.05 -0.89 3.67
CA SER A 473 10.01 -1.96 3.47
C SER A 473 10.51 -2.52 4.80
N LYS A 474 10.86 -1.66 5.77
CA LYS A 474 11.29 -2.10 7.10
C LYS A 474 10.20 -2.91 7.80
N TYR A 475 8.96 -2.43 7.80
CA TYR A 475 7.87 -3.19 8.40
C TYR A 475 7.62 -4.53 7.69
N ASN A 476 7.56 -4.55 6.36
CA ASN A 476 7.28 -5.75 5.57
C ASN A 476 8.42 -6.79 5.58
N MET A 477 9.65 -6.35 5.86
CA MET A 477 10.79 -7.25 6.10
C MET A 477 10.77 -7.92 7.47
N GLY A 478 9.77 -7.63 8.31
CA GLY A 478 9.56 -8.27 9.61
C GLY A 478 10.06 -7.48 10.81
N TYR A 479 10.61 -6.28 10.63
CA TYR A 479 11.06 -5.42 11.73
C TYR A 479 9.89 -4.65 12.37
N THR A 480 10.07 -4.17 13.60
CA THR A 480 9.18 -3.15 14.16
C THR A 480 9.51 -1.77 13.60
N VAL A 481 8.50 -0.92 13.58
CA VAL A 481 8.59 0.50 13.20
C VAL A 481 7.80 1.33 14.21
N PRO A 482 8.21 2.58 14.49
CA PRO A 482 7.42 3.49 15.32
C PRO A 482 6.05 3.70 14.67
N PHE A 483 4.98 3.60 15.46
CA PHE A 483 3.63 3.84 14.98
C PHE A 483 2.96 4.91 15.84
N GLN A 484 2.51 5.98 15.19
CA GLN A 484 1.65 7.00 15.74
C GLN A 484 0.19 6.61 15.47
N THR A 485 -0.62 6.55 16.52
CA THR A 485 -2.06 6.32 16.40
C THR A 485 -2.66 7.31 15.41
N SER A 486 -3.42 6.79 14.44
CA SER A 486 -4.08 7.58 13.41
C SER A 486 -5.51 7.12 13.27
N TYR A 487 -6.45 8.01 13.57
CA TYR A 487 -7.88 7.73 13.57
C TYR A 487 -8.57 8.01 12.23
N GLU A 488 -7.83 8.47 11.22
CA GLU A 488 -8.46 9.12 10.07
C GLU A 488 -8.52 8.28 8.80
N TYR A 489 -9.76 8.03 8.40
CA TYR A 489 -10.23 8.49 7.10
C TYR A 489 -11.71 8.92 7.21
N CYS A 490 -11.97 10.20 7.46
CA CYS A 490 -13.28 10.83 7.75
C CYS A 490 -14.17 10.18 8.85
N GLU A 491 -13.72 9.09 9.49
CA GLU A 491 -13.94 8.62 10.87
C GLU A 491 -15.23 7.87 11.26
N LYS A 492 -15.60 6.79 10.55
CA LYS A 492 -16.22 5.57 11.14
C LYS A 492 -16.18 4.31 10.25
N ASN A 493 -15.59 4.35 9.06
CA ASN A 493 -15.38 3.12 8.29
C ASN A 493 -14.17 2.34 8.85
N TYR A 494 -14.26 1.94 10.12
CA TYR A 494 -13.25 1.20 10.88
C TYR A 494 -13.29 -0.32 10.62
N GLN A 495 -14.17 -0.81 9.73
CA GLN A 495 -14.27 -2.27 9.50
C GLN A 495 -12.93 -2.86 9.02
N ASP A 496 -12.13 -2.06 8.31
CA ASP A 496 -10.87 -2.49 7.72
C ASP A 496 -9.62 -1.91 8.43
N TYR A 497 -9.77 -1.30 9.63
CA TYR A 497 -8.72 -0.51 10.27
C TYR A 497 -8.39 -0.90 11.72
N THR A 498 -7.12 -0.75 12.09
CA THR A 498 -6.64 -0.80 13.48
C THR A 498 -5.99 0.52 13.88
N PRO A 499 -6.73 1.56 14.32
CA PRO A 499 -6.20 2.92 14.52
C PRO A 499 -4.96 3.00 15.42
N GLU A 500 -4.88 2.15 16.45
CA GLU A 500 -3.81 2.11 17.43
C GLU A 500 -2.63 1.21 17.03
N SER A 501 -2.65 0.57 15.85
CA SER A 501 -1.53 -0.26 15.40
C SER A 501 -1.37 -0.33 13.89
N ILE A 502 -0.13 -0.53 13.45
CA ILE A 502 0.16 -0.87 12.05
C ILE A 502 -0.42 -2.26 11.72
N SER A 503 -1.13 -2.36 10.60
CA SER A 503 -1.82 -3.57 10.20
C SER A 503 -0.85 -4.64 9.70
N ALA A 504 -0.99 -5.85 10.24
CA ALA A 504 -0.24 -7.03 9.82
C ALA A 504 -0.82 -7.69 8.55
N THR A 505 -1.99 -7.24 8.08
CA THR A 505 -2.64 -7.79 6.88
C THR A 505 -1.74 -7.61 5.65
N ALA A 506 -1.53 -8.69 4.91
CA ALA A 506 -0.63 -8.76 3.75
C ALA A 506 0.86 -8.42 4.03
N ARG A 507 1.29 -8.43 5.30
CA ARG A 507 2.68 -8.15 5.66
C ARG A 507 3.64 -9.14 5.00
N GLY A 508 4.67 -8.61 4.33
CA GLY A 508 5.67 -9.40 3.60
C GLY A 508 5.22 -9.91 2.23
N GLN A 509 3.99 -9.59 1.79
CA GLN A 509 3.50 -9.91 0.45
C GLN A 509 3.84 -8.78 -0.52
N PHE A 510 5.07 -8.77 -1.03
CA PHE A 510 5.58 -7.67 -1.85
C PHE A 510 4.85 -7.51 -3.20
N ARG A 511 4.57 -6.25 -3.56
CA ARG A 511 4.14 -5.83 -4.90
C ARG A 511 5.33 -5.29 -5.70
N ALA A 512 5.24 -5.32 -7.03
CA ALA A 512 6.28 -4.86 -7.97
C ALA A 512 6.30 -3.31 -8.10
N VAL A 513 6.71 -2.61 -7.03
CA VAL A 513 6.65 -1.13 -6.94
C VAL A 513 7.91 -0.48 -6.36
N PHE A 514 8.95 -1.25 -6.02
CA PHE A 514 10.12 -0.76 -5.28
C PHE A 514 11.24 -0.26 -6.20
N GLU A 515 11.35 -0.79 -7.41
CA GLU A 515 12.44 -0.42 -8.34
C GLU A 515 12.39 1.04 -8.77
N ILE A 516 11.19 1.57 -9.03
CA ILE A 516 11.01 2.95 -9.49
C ILE A 516 11.60 3.95 -8.49
N ALA A 517 11.25 3.82 -7.20
CA ALA A 517 11.75 4.70 -6.15
C ALA A 517 13.23 4.43 -5.84
N TYR A 518 13.62 3.15 -5.76
CA TYR A 518 15.01 2.79 -5.48
C TYR A 518 15.97 3.35 -6.54
N ASN A 519 15.63 3.23 -7.82
CA ASN A 519 16.47 3.75 -8.88
C ASN A 519 16.51 5.28 -8.94
N HIS A 520 15.40 5.95 -8.61
CA HIS A 520 15.42 7.41 -8.44
C HIS A 520 16.37 7.82 -7.31
N TYR A 521 16.10 7.42 -6.07
CA TYR A 521 16.83 7.96 -4.93
C TYR A 521 18.26 7.45 -4.83
N VAL A 522 18.53 6.17 -5.13
CA VAL A 522 19.88 5.62 -4.98
C VAL A 522 20.74 5.95 -6.19
N TYR A 523 20.29 5.70 -7.41
CA TYR A 523 21.12 5.91 -8.60
C TYR A 523 21.09 7.35 -9.12
N ARG A 524 19.92 8.02 -9.18
CA ARG A 524 19.87 9.43 -9.64
C ARG A 524 20.29 10.42 -8.56
N LYS A 525 19.89 10.20 -7.29
CA LYS A 525 20.14 11.16 -6.20
C LYS A 525 21.30 10.77 -5.27
N GLY A 526 21.87 9.57 -5.38
CA GLY A 526 23.00 9.14 -4.55
C GLY A 526 22.66 8.90 -3.06
N LEU A 527 21.38 8.69 -2.75
CA LEU A 527 20.90 8.45 -1.39
C LEU A 527 20.95 6.96 -1.02
N SER A 528 20.59 6.63 0.23
CA SER A 528 20.59 5.27 0.75
C SER A 528 19.18 4.81 1.10
N MET A 529 18.72 3.71 0.48
CA MET A 529 17.44 3.06 0.76
C MET A 529 17.65 1.60 1.21
N PRO A 530 18.23 1.38 2.40
CA PRO A 530 18.65 0.05 2.82
C PRO A 530 17.51 -0.93 3.10
N SER A 531 16.39 -0.50 3.68
CA SER A 531 15.27 -1.42 3.91
C SER A 531 14.62 -1.79 2.59
N THR A 532 14.54 -0.85 1.65
CA THR A 532 14.08 -1.12 0.28
C THR A 532 15.02 -2.08 -0.46
N MET A 533 16.33 -1.94 -0.28
CA MET A 533 17.31 -2.90 -0.80
C MET A 533 17.05 -4.32 -0.28
N GLU A 534 16.71 -4.47 1.01
CA GLU A 534 16.37 -5.78 1.58
C GLU A 534 15.13 -6.39 0.92
N VAL A 535 14.13 -5.57 0.59
CA VAL A 535 12.96 -6.01 -0.17
C VAL A 535 13.34 -6.46 -1.58
N LEU A 536 14.13 -5.65 -2.31
CA LEU A 536 14.61 -6.00 -3.65
C LEU A 536 15.50 -7.26 -3.69
N ALA A 537 16.19 -7.54 -2.58
CA ALA A 537 16.94 -8.78 -2.39
C ALA A 537 16.02 -9.98 -2.16
N ALA A 538 14.98 -9.80 -1.35
CA ALA A 538 14.05 -10.86 -0.98
C ALA A 538 13.10 -11.24 -2.13
N MET A 539 12.58 -10.25 -2.87
CA MET A 539 11.64 -10.50 -3.97
C MET A 539 12.30 -10.87 -5.30
N GLY A 540 13.60 -10.60 -5.45
CA GLY A 540 14.30 -10.75 -6.73
C GLY A 540 13.92 -9.67 -7.74
N PRO A 541 14.08 -9.92 -9.06
CA PRO A 541 13.57 -9.03 -10.09
C PRO A 541 12.04 -8.91 -10.03
N GLU A 542 11.53 -7.70 -10.17
CA GLU A 542 10.10 -7.42 -10.17
C GLU A 542 9.42 -7.99 -11.44
N GLY A 543 8.30 -8.68 -11.25
CA GLY A 543 7.48 -9.27 -12.29
C GLY A 543 6.13 -8.59 -12.47
N ALA A 544 5.11 -9.35 -12.87
CA ALA A 544 3.76 -8.84 -13.11
C ALA A 544 3.14 -8.14 -11.88
N PRO A 545 2.26 -7.15 -12.08
CA PRO A 545 1.55 -6.46 -11.01
C PRO A 545 0.40 -7.32 -10.43
N PHE A 546 -0.13 -6.89 -9.29
CA PHE A 546 -1.44 -7.32 -8.81
C PHE A 546 -2.51 -6.49 -9.52
N GLY A 547 -3.36 -7.11 -10.35
CA GLY A 547 -4.35 -6.38 -11.16
C GLY A 547 -3.68 -5.33 -12.05
N ALA A 548 -4.38 -4.22 -12.32
CA ALA A 548 -3.82 -3.05 -13.04
C ALA A 548 -3.49 -1.89 -12.08
N ASP A 549 -3.14 -2.20 -10.83
CA ASP A 549 -2.83 -1.20 -9.79
C ASP A 549 -1.59 -0.36 -10.13
N ASN A 550 -0.63 -0.99 -10.82
CA ASN A 550 0.65 -0.46 -11.29
C ASN A 550 1.08 -1.22 -12.56
N PRO A 551 2.09 -0.78 -13.32
CA PRO A 551 2.50 -1.47 -14.54
C PRO A 551 3.28 -2.77 -14.29
N GLY A 552 3.81 -2.99 -13.08
CA GLY A 552 4.73 -4.07 -12.73
C GLY A 552 6.10 -3.93 -13.41
N TYR A 553 6.87 -5.01 -13.41
CA TYR A 553 8.15 -5.17 -14.13
C TYR A 553 9.17 -4.04 -13.91
N GLY A 554 9.19 -3.43 -12.73
CA GLY A 554 10.03 -2.26 -12.47
C GLY A 554 11.53 -2.53 -12.63
N SER A 555 11.98 -3.77 -12.44
CA SER A 555 13.38 -4.16 -12.70
C SER A 555 13.76 -4.05 -14.17
N LEU A 556 12.83 -4.26 -15.09
CA LEU A 556 13.02 -3.98 -16.51
C LEU A 556 12.96 -2.48 -16.77
N PHE A 557 11.91 -1.82 -16.26
CA PHE A 557 11.56 -0.46 -16.63
C PHE A 557 12.54 0.58 -16.07
N PHE A 558 12.94 0.45 -14.81
CA PHE A 558 13.58 1.54 -14.08
C PHE A 558 15.04 1.27 -13.70
N TYR A 559 15.57 0.07 -13.95
CA TYR A 559 16.93 -0.28 -13.53
C TYR A 559 18.00 0.60 -14.20
N LEU A 560 18.74 1.36 -13.38
CA LEU A 560 19.82 2.27 -13.79
C LEU A 560 21.22 1.72 -13.50
N GLY A 561 21.33 0.63 -12.74
CA GLY A 561 22.61 0.04 -12.37
C GLY A 561 23.46 -0.39 -13.58
N SER A 562 24.77 -0.23 -13.47
CA SER A 562 25.74 -0.71 -14.48
C SER A 562 26.07 -2.21 -14.32
N SER A 563 25.84 -2.79 -13.14
CA SER A 563 26.05 -4.20 -12.83
C SER A 563 24.90 -5.11 -13.28
N SER A 564 25.12 -6.42 -13.23
CA SER A 564 24.12 -7.44 -13.57
C SER A 564 22.90 -7.45 -12.63
N ASN A 565 23.09 -7.05 -11.37
CA ASN A 565 22.06 -6.93 -10.35
C ASN A 565 22.47 -5.84 -9.35
N HIS A 566 21.59 -5.44 -8.44
CA HIS A 566 22.00 -4.58 -7.31
C HIS A 566 23.07 -5.28 -6.49
N ALA A 567 23.98 -4.48 -5.92
CA ALA A 567 25.01 -4.99 -5.04
C ALA A 567 24.43 -5.20 -3.63
N PHE A 568 24.02 -6.43 -3.33
CA PHE A 568 23.55 -6.85 -1.99
C PHE A 568 24.73 -7.13 -1.04
N ASN A 569 25.69 -6.21 -1.01
CA ASN A 569 26.98 -6.41 -0.35
C ASN A 569 26.81 -6.57 1.16
N GLY A 570 27.11 -7.77 1.66
CA GLY A 570 27.02 -8.08 3.08
C GLY A 570 25.61 -8.41 3.58
N LEU A 571 24.59 -8.43 2.71
CA LEU A 571 23.23 -8.76 3.10
C LEU A 571 22.98 -10.27 3.07
N LEU A 572 22.62 -10.82 4.23
CA LEU A 572 22.13 -12.18 4.41
C LEU A 572 20.70 -12.12 4.95
N ASN A 573 19.77 -12.83 4.31
CA ASN A 573 18.36 -12.82 4.67
C ASN A 573 17.70 -14.21 4.57
N SER A 574 18.14 -15.17 5.39
CA SER A 574 17.57 -16.54 5.38
C SER A 574 16.44 -16.66 6.40
N ASN A 575 15.24 -17.03 5.96
CA ASN A 575 14.00 -17.11 6.75
C ASN A 575 13.38 -18.50 6.82
N PHE A 576 13.80 -19.43 5.96
CA PHE A 576 13.35 -20.83 5.96
C PHE A 576 11.83 -21.04 5.91
N THR A 577 11.07 -20.06 5.39
CA THR A 577 9.60 -20.13 5.29
C THR A 577 9.16 -21.01 4.12
N TYR A 578 9.81 -20.87 2.96
CA TYR A 578 9.40 -21.54 1.72
C TYR A 578 10.48 -22.44 1.10
N SER A 579 11.74 -22.25 1.51
CA SER A 579 12.89 -22.95 0.96
C SER A 579 13.98 -23.08 2.02
N ASN A 580 14.98 -23.93 1.79
CA ASN A 580 16.14 -24.03 2.68
C ASN A 580 17.12 -22.84 2.53
N ASP A 581 16.83 -21.87 1.66
CA ASP A 581 17.66 -20.68 1.39
C ASP A 581 19.12 -21.05 1.08
N CYS A 582 19.30 -22.16 0.36
CA CYS A 582 20.59 -22.79 0.04
C CYS A 582 21.37 -23.36 1.23
N TRP A 583 20.76 -23.48 2.41
CA TRP A 583 21.36 -24.13 3.58
C TRP A 583 21.17 -25.64 3.54
N ASN A 584 22.26 -26.37 3.78
CA ASN A 584 22.28 -27.83 3.76
C ASN A 584 23.03 -28.37 4.98
N ALA A 585 22.64 -29.57 5.42
CA ALA A 585 23.45 -30.33 6.36
C ALA A 585 24.73 -30.81 5.66
N VAL A 586 25.87 -30.65 6.33
CA VAL A 586 27.18 -31.08 5.81
C VAL A 586 27.85 -32.15 6.68
N THR A 587 27.23 -32.52 7.79
CA THR A 587 27.64 -33.71 8.55
C THR A 587 27.12 -34.95 7.85
N THR A 588 27.99 -35.94 7.63
CA THR A 588 27.60 -37.24 7.05
C THR A 588 26.45 -37.86 7.86
N ASN A 589 25.41 -38.32 7.15
CA ASN A 589 24.17 -38.89 7.69
C ASN A 589 23.26 -37.91 8.46
N ALA A 590 23.61 -36.63 8.57
CA ALA A 590 22.69 -35.60 9.05
C ALA A 590 21.82 -35.08 7.90
N SER A 591 20.70 -34.45 8.21
CA SER A 591 19.83 -33.80 7.22
C SER A 591 19.37 -32.43 7.69
N ALA A 592 19.08 -31.54 6.74
CA ALA A 592 18.49 -30.23 7.02
C ALA A 592 17.28 -30.05 6.11
N VAL A 593 16.09 -30.01 6.71
CA VAL A 593 14.81 -29.98 6.00
C VAL A 593 13.97 -28.85 6.54
N VAL A 594 13.31 -28.11 5.66
CA VAL A 594 12.38 -27.06 6.08
C VAL A 594 11.09 -27.69 6.59
N GLN A 595 10.73 -27.39 7.83
CA GLN A 595 9.49 -27.84 8.48
C GLN A 595 8.98 -26.72 9.39
N SER A 596 7.68 -26.40 9.29
CA SER A 596 7.01 -25.41 10.13
C SER A 596 7.74 -24.05 10.17
N ASP A 597 8.10 -23.53 8.99
CA ASP A 597 8.82 -22.25 8.79
C ASP A 597 10.17 -22.16 9.51
N ARG A 598 10.87 -23.30 9.60
CA ARG A 598 12.19 -23.45 10.24
C ARG A 598 13.02 -24.45 9.46
N LEU A 599 14.34 -24.26 9.44
CA LEU A 599 15.26 -25.31 9.02
C LEU A 599 15.46 -26.27 10.19
N VAL A 600 14.89 -27.47 10.12
CA VAL A 600 15.06 -28.53 11.11
C VAL A 600 16.27 -29.36 10.72
N VAL A 601 17.28 -29.37 11.59
CA VAL A 601 18.52 -30.11 11.39
C VAL A 601 18.44 -31.38 12.21
N THR A 602 18.35 -32.54 11.54
CA THR A 602 18.44 -33.86 12.18
C THR A 602 19.90 -34.23 12.31
N THR A 603 20.32 -34.58 13.52
CA THR A 603 21.72 -34.86 13.86
C THR A 603 22.09 -36.31 13.55
N ALA A 604 23.38 -36.57 13.40
CA ALA A 604 23.92 -37.90 13.19
C ALA A 604 24.87 -38.29 14.32
N THR A 605 24.79 -39.55 14.75
CA THR A 605 25.71 -40.13 15.73
C THR A 605 27.11 -40.24 15.13
N GLN A 606 28.08 -39.68 15.83
CA GLN A 606 29.49 -39.73 15.47
C GLN A 606 30.17 -40.96 16.08
N THR A 607 31.38 -41.28 15.63
CA THR A 607 32.14 -42.44 16.12
C THR A 607 32.45 -42.40 17.62
N ASN A 608 32.49 -41.20 18.21
CA ASN A 608 32.68 -41.00 19.65
C ASN A 608 31.37 -41.09 20.47
N GLY A 609 30.25 -41.49 19.85
CA GLY A 609 28.94 -41.61 20.48
C GLY A 609 28.17 -40.30 20.66
N THR A 610 28.78 -39.13 20.38
CA THR A 610 28.08 -37.84 20.43
C THR A 610 27.27 -37.57 19.16
N LEU A 611 26.30 -36.67 19.24
CA LEU A 611 25.51 -36.25 18.07
C LEU A 611 26.11 -34.98 17.45
N ARG A 612 26.03 -34.86 16.13
CA ARG A 612 26.46 -33.68 15.37
C ARG A 612 25.53 -33.40 14.20
N GLY A 613 25.27 -32.13 13.92
CA GLY A 613 24.58 -31.71 12.72
C GLY A 613 25.03 -30.32 12.35
N ASP A 614 25.95 -30.19 11.40
CA ASP A 614 26.45 -28.91 10.92
C ASP A 614 25.63 -28.43 9.72
N ILE A 615 25.38 -27.13 9.63
CA ILE A 615 24.72 -26.51 8.46
C ILE A 615 25.65 -25.55 7.76
N ARG A 616 25.67 -25.60 6.43
CA ARG A 616 26.44 -24.71 5.56
C ARG A 616 25.54 -24.12 4.49
N ARG A 617 25.74 -22.83 4.19
CA ARG A 617 25.12 -22.21 3.01
C ARG A 617 25.93 -22.59 1.77
N ASN A 618 25.27 -23.17 0.77
CA ASN A 618 25.87 -23.47 -0.51
C ASN A 618 26.13 -22.20 -1.31
N GLY A 619 27.24 -22.18 -2.05
CA GLY A 619 27.69 -21.04 -2.82
C GLY A 619 28.59 -20.10 -2.01
N ILE A 620 28.87 -18.95 -2.62
CA ILE A 620 29.73 -17.91 -2.05
C ILE A 620 28.86 -16.95 -1.22
N VAL A 621 29.29 -16.63 0.00
CA VAL A 621 28.65 -15.62 0.86
C VAL A 621 29.56 -14.40 0.95
N SER A 622 29.02 -13.21 0.78
CA SER A 622 29.76 -11.97 1.03
C SER A 622 29.29 -11.35 2.32
N LEU A 623 30.22 -11.02 3.22
CA LEU A 623 29.96 -10.19 4.41
C LEU A 623 30.60 -8.82 4.21
N TYR A 624 29.94 -7.76 4.69
CA TYR A 624 30.48 -6.42 4.60
C TYR A 624 30.18 -5.63 5.89
N PRO A 625 31.10 -5.62 6.86
CA PRO A 625 30.88 -5.02 8.17
C PRO A 625 30.47 -3.54 8.12
N THR A 626 30.87 -2.80 7.09
CA THR A 626 30.51 -1.39 6.92
C THR A 626 29.03 -1.20 6.62
N THR A 627 28.40 -2.15 5.92
CA THR A 627 26.96 -2.07 5.59
C THR A 627 26.13 -2.85 6.59
N TYR A 628 26.58 -4.06 6.97
CA TYR A 628 25.92 -4.92 7.93
C TYR A 628 26.95 -5.53 8.91
N PRO A 629 27.27 -4.83 10.02
CA PRO A 629 28.28 -5.27 10.98
C PRO A 629 27.86 -6.49 11.80
N ILE A 630 26.57 -6.81 11.87
CA ILE A 630 26.07 -7.88 12.73
C ILE A 630 25.60 -9.05 11.88
N VAL A 631 26.06 -10.27 12.18
CA VAL A 631 25.43 -11.52 11.75
C VAL A 631 24.69 -12.10 12.95
N ALA A 632 23.45 -12.55 12.78
CA ALA A 632 22.70 -13.20 13.85
C ALA A 632 21.94 -14.43 13.36
N VAL A 633 21.80 -15.40 14.27
CA VAL A 633 21.08 -16.66 14.07
C VAL A 633 20.10 -16.89 15.21
N LYS A 634 18.83 -17.13 14.87
CA LYS A 634 17.81 -17.58 15.83
C LYS A 634 17.63 -19.07 15.73
N MET A 635 17.89 -19.79 16.82
CA MET A 635 17.77 -21.24 16.86
C MET A 635 17.49 -21.75 18.26
N LYS A 636 16.85 -22.92 18.37
CA LYS A 636 16.83 -23.67 19.63
C LYS A 636 18.12 -24.48 19.71
N LYS A 637 19.18 -23.88 20.26
CA LYS A 637 20.48 -24.55 20.45
C LYS A 637 20.30 -25.79 21.36
N PRO A 638 20.88 -26.96 21.02
CA PRO A 638 20.96 -28.08 21.95
C PRO A 638 21.59 -27.66 23.28
N THR A 639 21.10 -28.25 24.38
CA THR A 639 21.45 -27.84 25.74
C THR A 639 22.96 -27.92 25.97
N THR A 640 23.56 -29.06 25.68
CA THR A 640 25.00 -29.29 25.79
C THR A 640 25.58 -29.58 24.41
N CYS A 641 26.28 -28.62 23.82
CA CYS A 641 26.96 -28.77 22.53
C CYS A 641 28.06 -27.70 22.32
N ASN A 642 28.93 -27.94 21.35
CA ASN A 642 29.84 -26.94 20.79
C ASN A 642 29.17 -26.24 19.60
N PHE A 643 28.91 -24.93 19.75
CA PHE A 643 28.35 -24.08 18.69
C PHE A 643 29.40 -23.15 18.11
N ILE A 644 29.66 -23.22 16.80
CA ILE A 644 30.77 -22.52 16.16
C ILE A 644 30.27 -21.85 14.88
N PHE A 645 30.48 -20.54 14.75
CA PHE A 645 30.38 -19.84 13.47
C PHE A 645 31.72 -19.94 12.74
N ASP A 646 31.74 -20.63 11.61
CA ASP A 646 32.95 -21.08 10.93
C ASP A 646 32.97 -20.66 9.46
N THR A 647 34.15 -20.21 9.02
CA THR A 647 34.38 -19.71 7.67
C THR A 647 35.69 -20.27 7.11
N ASN A 648 36.01 -19.95 5.85
CA ASN A 648 37.32 -20.27 5.27
C ASN A 648 38.48 -19.45 5.89
N LEU A 649 38.18 -18.47 6.75
CA LEU A 649 39.16 -17.72 7.53
C LEU A 649 39.36 -18.32 8.95
N GLY A 650 38.66 -19.42 9.26
CA GLY A 650 38.61 -20.05 10.57
C GLY A 650 37.31 -19.72 11.33
N SER A 651 37.27 -20.12 12.61
CA SER A 651 36.12 -19.89 13.49
C SER A 651 36.16 -18.49 14.10
N TYR A 652 34.98 -17.89 14.27
CA TYR A 652 34.83 -16.60 14.94
C TYR A 652 35.39 -16.66 16.37
N GLY A 653 36.32 -15.78 16.71
CA GLY A 653 36.99 -15.76 18.02
C GLY A 653 37.82 -17.01 18.34
N ASN A 654 38.19 -17.80 17.33
CA ASN A 654 39.05 -18.99 17.42
C ASN A 654 38.62 -20.01 18.49
N GLY A 655 37.34 -20.38 18.53
CA GLY A 655 36.88 -21.37 19.50
C GLY A 655 35.42 -21.78 19.34
N SER A 656 34.98 -22.70 20.21
CA SER A 656 33.57 -23.03 20.35
C SER A 656 32.86 -22.09 21.33
N ASN A 657 31.56 -21.93 21.11
CA ASN A 657 30.68 -21.10 21.92
C ASN A 657 31.17 -19.64 22.03
N LYS A 658 31.74 -19.13 20.93
CA LYS A 658 32.14 -17.74 20.77
C LYS A 658 31.08 -17.01 19.95
N TRP A 659 30.46 -16.00 20.56
CA TRP A 659 29.56 -15.03 19.94
C TRP A 659 29.75 -13.70 20.68
N THR A 660 29.38 -12.58 20.07
CA THR A 660 29.49 -11.28 20.76
C THR A 660 28.48 -11.18 21.89
N GLY A 661 27.26 -11.64 21.66
CA GLY A 661 26.23 -11.68 22.70
C GLY A 661 24.99 -12.44 22.26
N LYS A 662 23.94 -12.32 23.08
CA LYS A 662 22.61 -12.84 22.79
C LYS A 662 21.55 -11.75 22.85
N VAL A 663 20.45 -11.97 22.13
CA VAL A 663 19.19 -11.21 22.29
C VAL A 663 18.11 -12.21 22.70
N GLY A 664 17.61 -12.11 23.92
CA GLY A 664 16.79 -13.18 24.53
C GLY A 664 17.55 -14.51 24.62
N ASP A 665 16.83 -15.62 24.70
CA ASP A 665 17.42 -16.94 24.97
C ASP A 665 17.93 -17.70 23.73
N SER A 666 17.44 -17.32 22.55
CA SER A 666 17.57 -18.13 21.32
C SER A 666 18.30 -17.45 20.16
N ILE A 667 18.74 -16.20 20.33
CA ILE A 667 19.41 -15.45 19.26
C ILE A 667 20.85 -15.19 19.64
N TYR A 668 21.76 -15.66 18.80
CA TYR A 668 23.19 -15.52 18.94
C TYR A 668 23.66 -14.55 17.87
N TYR A 669 24.38 -13.49 18.26
CA TYR A 669 24.87 -12.50 17.30
C TYR A 669 26.40 -12.34 17.37
N TYR A 670 26.96 -12.00 16.22
CA TYR A 670 28.38 -11.89 15.94
C TYR A 670 28.63 -10.50 15.39
N ASN A 671 29.36 -9.67 16.12
CA ASN A 671 29.76 -8.34 15.68
C ASN A 671 31.09 -8.42 14.93
N LEU A 672 30.98 -8.36 13.61
CA LEU A 672 32.09 -8.48 12.67
C LEU A 672 33.11 -7.33 12.77
N THR A 673 32.80 -6.26 13.49
CA THR A 673 33.73 -5.14 13.71
C THR A 673 34.57 -5.28 14.98
N THR A 674 34.25 -6.23 15.87
CA THR A 674 34.92 -6.36 17.18
C THR A 674 35.72 -7.65 17.33
N THR A 675 35.48 -8.66 16.51
CA THR A 675 36.15 -9.96 16.63
C THR A 675 36.33 -10.58 15.25
N GLY A 676 37.52 -11.15 15.02
CA GLY A 676 37.91 -11.78 13.77
C GLY A 676 37.79 -13.29 13.77
N PHE A 677 38.34 -13.91 12.72
CA PHE A 677 38.27 -15.34 12.46
C PHE A 677 39.64 -16.02 12.56
N GLY A 678 39.64 -17.26 13.06
CA GLY A 678 40.82 -18.12 13.16
C GLY A 678 41.83 -17.66 14.21
N SER A 679 42.91 -18.43 14.36
CA SER A 679 43.96 -18.20 15.37
C SER A 679 44.67 -16.85 15.23
N GLY A 680 44.71 -16.29 14.02
CA GLY A 680 45.25 -14.96 13.74
C GLY A 680 44.29 -13.80 14.04
N ASN A 681 43.06 -14.06 14.48
CA ASN A 681 42.02 -13.04 14.67
C ASN A 681 41.80 -12.15 13.43
N THR A 682 41.66 -12.79 12.26
CA THR A 682 41.54 -12.10 10.97
C THR A 682 40.26 -11.28 10.91
N MET A 683 40.37 -9.95 10.89
CA MET A 683 39.23 -9.05 10.74
C MET A 683 38.76 -8.98 9.29
N LEU A 684 37.45 -8.81 9.09
CA LEU A 684 36.90 -8.56 7.76
C LEU A 684 37.19 -7.13 7.30
N SER A 685 37.27 -6.90 5.99
CA SER A 685 37.54 -5.57 5.44
C SER A 685 36.37 -4.62 5.69
N THR A 686 36.68 -3.38 6.06
CA THR A 686 35.71 -2.29 6.19
C THR A 686 35.67 -1.40 4.95
N THR A 687 36.51 -1.65 3.95
CA THR A 687 36.55 -0.86 2.71
C THR A 687 36.00 -1.61 1.51
N SER A 688 35.87 -2.93 1.60
CA SER A 688 35.34 -3.79 0.54
C SER A 688 34.63 -5.02 1.13
N PRO A 689 33.59 -5.57 0.47
CA PRO A 689 32.97 -6.81 0.91
C PRO A 689 33.97 -7.98 0.94
N THR A 690 33.96 -8.76 2.01
CA THR A 690 34.77 -9.98 2.11
C THR A 690 33.98 -11.17 1.60
N THR A 691 34.52 -11.84 0.57
CA THR A 691 33.98 -13.07 0.00
C THR A 691 34.40 -14.30 0.80
N LEU A 692 33.44 -15.12 1.20
CA LEU A 692 33.63 -16.35 1.96
C LEU A 692 33.19 -17.56 1.14
N THR A 693 34.12 -18.49 0.93
CA THR A 693 33.87 -19.78 0.24
C THR A 693 33.28 -20.83 1.16
N THR A 694 33.45 -20.65 2.48
CA THR A 694 32.77 -21.41 3.52
C THR A 694 32.05 -20.44 4.45
N PHE A 695 30.76 -20.68 4.67
CA PHE A 695 29.93 -19.97 5.63
C PHE A 695 29.00 -20.99 6.29
N GLN A 696 29.33 -21.40 7.52
CA GLN A 696 28.65 -22.50 8.19
C GLN A 696 28.54 -22.31 9.70
N PHE A 697 27.57 -23.01 10.28
CA PHE A 697 27.43 -23.17 11.72
C PHE A 697 27.63 -24.63 12.08
N LYS A 698 28.65 -24.92 12.89
CA LYS A 698 28.90 -26.27 13.41
C LYS A 698 28.15 -26.43 14.74
N VAL A 699 27.42 -27.53 14.88
CA VAL A 699 26.73 -27.92 16.11
C VAL A 699 27.16 -29.34 16.44
N ALA A 700 28.23 -29.43 17.22
CA ALA A 700 28.94 -30.67 17.48
C ALA A 700 28.91 -31.05 18.97
N ASP A 701 29.33 -32.28 19.26
CA ASP A 701 29.47 -32.81 20.61
C ASP A 701 28.18 -32.67 21.44
N ILE A 702 27.03 -32.95 20.81
CA ILE A 702 25.75 -32.88 21.47
C ILE A 702 25.61 -34.10 22.39
N THR A 703 25.53 -33.87 23.70
CA THR A 703 25.43 -34.92 24.74
C THR A 703 24.14 -34.87 25.54
N SER A 704 23.29 -33.87 25.29
CA SER A 704 22.00 -33.70 25.96
C SER A 704 20.84 -34.51 25.35
N GLY A 705 21.13 -35.32 24.31
CA GLY A 705 20.19 -36.29 23.73
C GLY A 705 19.25 -35.74 22.64
N GLU A 706 19.30 -34.45 22.32
CA GLU A 706 18.50 -33.89 21.23
C GLU A 706 18.98 -34.41 19.86
N THR A 707 18.13 -35.17 19.19
CA THR A 707 18.39 -35.75 17.85
C THR A 707 18.08 -34.78 16.71
N SER A 708 17.54 -33.61 17.03
CA SER A 708 17.34 -32.52 16.07
C SER A 708 17.31 -31.17 16.76
N TYR A 709 17.58 -30.12 15.98
CA TYR A 709 17.40 -28.75 16.44
C TYR A 709 16.88 -27.85 15.31
N PRO A 710 15.93 -26.93 15.59
CA PRO A 710 15.42 -26.01 14.59
C PRO A 710 16.15 -24.66 14.57
N VAL A 711 16.40 -24.16 13.37
CA VAL A 711 16.88 -22.80 13.07
C VAL A 711 15.73 -22.00 12.45
N GLU A 712 15.38 -20.86 13.04
CA GLU A 712 14.30 -20.00 12.54
C GLU A 712 14.77 -19.07 11.42
N TRP A 713 15.95 -18.45 11.56
CA TRP A 713 16.50 -17.54 10.55
C TRP A 713 17.99 -17.30 10.77
N ILE A 714 18.69 -16.91 9.71
CA ILE A 714 20.09 -16.47 9.72
C ILE A 714 20.22 -15.22 8.85
N LYS A 715 20.62 -14.10 9.46
CA LYS A 715 20.56 -12.78 8.83
C LYS A 715 21.73 -11.88 9.20
N THR A 716 21.89 -10.80 8.44
CA THR A 716 22.78 -9.69 8.77
C THR A 716 21.97 -8.43 9.10
N PHE A 717 22.47 -7.62 10.03
CA PHE A 717 21.79 -6.43 10.52
C PHE A 717 22.75 -5.23 10.57
N LYS A 718 22.19 -4.02 10.43
CA LYS A 718 22.94 -2.77 10.53
C LYS A 718 23.35 -2.42 11.95
N SER A 719 22.58 -2.88 12.92
CA SER A 719 22.76 -2.55 14.34
C SER A 719 22.21 -3.65 15.25
N LEU A 720 22.63 -3.67 16.50
CA LEU A 720 22.04 -4.54 17.52
C LEU A 720 20.58 -4.15 17.82
N SER A 721 20.23 -2.85 17.70
CA SER A 721 18.85 -2.39 17.80
C SER A 721 17.94 -3.01 16.72
N ASP A 722 18.44 -3.17 15.48
CA ASP A 722 17.65 -3.80 14.42
C ASP A 722 17.46 -5.31 14.67
N VAL A 723 18.43 -5.98 15.31
CA VAL A 723 18.25 -7.37 15.78
C VAL A 723 17.09 -7.42 16.76
N SER A 724 17.12 -6.61 17.82
CA SER A 724 16.07 -6.55 18.85
C SER A 724 14.70 -6.21 18.27
N ALA A 725 14.62 -5.22 17.37
CA ALA A 725 13.40 -4.83 16.67
C ALA A 725 12.79 -6.00 15.86
N TYR A 726 13.63 -6.83 15.22
CA TYR A 726 13.17 -8.01 14.50
C TYR A 726 12.62 -9.11 15.42
N THR A 727 13.05 -9.18 16.69
CA THR A 727 12.60 -10.25 17.62
C THR A 727 11.19 -10.04 18.16
N GLY A 728 10.75 -8.78 18.30
CA GLY A 728 9.45 -8.43 18.89
C GLY A 728 8.27 -8.79 17.99
N SER A 729 8.49 -8.95 16.69
CA SER A 729 7.43 -9.14 15.69
C SER A 729 6.91 -10.59 15.57
N ARG A 730 7.67 -11.60 16.02
CA ARG A 730 7.24 -13.02 15.99
C ARG A 730 6.64 -13.52 17.31
N MET A 731 6.67 -12.71 18.36
CA MET A 731 6.04 -13.01 19.67
C MET A 731 4.58 -12.52 19.76
N ALA A 732 4.04 -11.91 18.69
CA ALA A 732 2.70 -11.34 18.63
C ALA A 732 1.89 -11.81 17.40
N THR A 733 2.06 -13.07 16.98
CA THR A 733 1.04 -13.74 16.16
C THR A 733 0.24 -14.69 17.07
N THR A 734 -0.45 -14.14 18.06
CA THR A 734 -1.77 -14.69 18.36
C THR A 734 -2.65 -14.29 17.20
N SER A 735 -2.69 -15.15 16.18
CA SER A 735 -3.84 -15.16 15.27
C SER A 735 -5.10 -15.19 16.14
N PRO A 736 -6.14 -14.38 15.88
CA PRO A 736 -7.43 -14.61 16.53
C PRO A 736 -7.79 -16.07 16.28
N ALA A 737 -8.09 -16.79 17.36
CA ALA A 737 -8.37 -18.21 17.33
C ALA A 737 -9.53 -18.49 16.36
N VAL A 738 -9.19 -18.88 15.13
CA VAL A 738 -10.03 -19.71 14.29
C VAL A 738 -9.62 -21.14 14.64
N PRO A 739 -10.54 -22.07 14.97
CA PRO A 739 -10.15 -23.42 15.33
C PRO A 739 -9.46 -24.08 14.12
N GLU A 740 -8.14 -24.20 14.17
CA GLU A 740 -7.35 -24.94 13.19
C GLU A 740 -7.39 -26.43 13.52
N ALA A 741 -8.28 -27.18 12.89
CA ALA A 741 -8.09 -28.62 12.74
C ALA A 741 -7.17 -28.87 11.54
N SER A 742 -5.90 -29.17 11.80
CA SER A 742 -4.91 -29.53 10.79
C SER A 742 -5.20 -30.90 10.18
N VAL A 743 -5.30 -31.00 8.85
CA VAL A 743 -5.27 -32.29 8.14
C VAL A 743 -3.81 -32.76 8.06
N ASN A 744 -3.45 -33.83 8.77
CA ASN A 744 -2.10 -34.41 8.75
C ASN A 744 -1.78 -35.08 7.39
N ASN A 745 -0.51 -35.08 6.96
CA ASN A 745 -0.06 -35.78 5.74
C ASN A 745 -0.36 -37.30 5.73
N GLY A 746 -0.67 -37.92 6.87
CA GLY A 746 -1.12 -39.31 6.96
C GLY A 746 -2.55 -39.56 6.44
N VAL A 747 -3.23 -38.51 5.97
CA VAL A 747 -4.60 -38.57 5.48
C VAL A 747 -4.67 -39.02 4.01
N ILE A 748 -3.63 -38.79 3.19
CA ILE A 748 -3.66 -39.13 1.76
C ILE A 748 -2.70 -40.27 1.41
N TYR A 749 -3.22 -41.38 0.87
CA TYR A 749 -2.42 -42.55 0.49
C TYR A 749 -2.96 -43.23 -0.77
N PRO A 750 -2.12 -43.74 -1.71
CA PRO A 750 -0.69 -43.55 -1.76
C PRO A 750 -0.33 -42.11 -2.14
N ASN A 751 0.82 -41.62 -1.68
CA ASN A 751 1.37 -40.32 -2.07
C ASN A 751 2.90 -40.46 -2.13
N PRO A 752 3.50 -40.68 -3.32
CA PRO A 752 2.93 -40.41 -4.64
C PRO A 752 1.86 -41.40 -5.11
N VAL A 753 0.91 -40.88 -5.90
CA VAL A 753 -0.13 -41.60 -6.61
C VAL A 753 0.41 -42.04 -7.97
N TYR A 754 0.49 -43.36 -8.18
CA TYR A 754 0.91 -43.96 -9.45
C TYR A 754 -0.26 -44.61 -10.21
N THR A 755 -1.48 -44.44 -9.69
CA THR A 755 -2.71 -45.02 -10.23
C THR A 755 -3.75 -43.91 -10.46
N ASN A 756 -4.94 -44.24 -10.95
CA ASN A 756 -6.02 -43.26 -11.12
C ASN A 756 -6.85 -43.05 -9.84
N SER A 757 -6.33 -43.39 -8.66
CA SER A 757 -7.03 -43.11 -7.40
C SER A 757 -6.07 -42.92 -6.21
N PHE A 758 -6.53 -42.16 -5.23
CA PHE A 758 -5.90 -42.03 -3.92
C PHE A 758 -6.98 -42.08 -2.84
N TYR A 759 -6.60 -42.37 -1.62
CA TYR A 759 -7.50 -42.45 -0.48
C TYR A 759 -7.32 -41.24 0.43
N VAL A 760 -8.42 -40.76 1.01
CA VAL A 760 -8.44 -39.77 2.10
C VAL A 760 -9.03 -40.37 3.37
N THR A 761 -8.30 -40.32 4.47
CA THR A 761 -8.80 -40.66 5.81
C THR A 761 -9.35 -39.41 6.49
N LEU A 762 -10.64 -39.41 6.82
CA LEU A 762 -11.30 -38.26 7.43
C LEU A 762 -11.09 -38.26 8.95
N ASP A 763 -10.96 -37.06 9.54
CA ASP A 763 -11.00 -36.91 10.99
C ASP A 763 -12.45 -36.86 11.50
N ASN A 764 -12.61 -36.92 12.83
CA ASN A 764 -13.92 -37.06 13.47
C ASN A 764 -14.87 -35.90 13.19
N GLU A 765 -14.35 -34.72 12.84
CA GLU A 765 -15.13 -33.53 12.52
C GLU A 765 -15.77 -33.58 11.12
N LEU A 766 -15.18 -34.34 10.19
CA LEU A 766 -15.74 -34.53 8.85
C LEU A 766 -16.64 -35.78 8.77
N LEU A 767 -16.86 -36.49 9.88
CA LEU A 767 -17.77 -37.63 9.94
C LEU A 767 -19.22 -37.12 10.01
N ASN A 768 -20.09 -37.65 9.13
CA ASN A 768 -21.50 -37.29 8.97
C ASN A 768 -21.81 -35.99 8.21
N GLU A 769 -20.82 -35.35 7.59
CA GLU A 769 -21.03 -34.20 6.68
C GLU A 769 -20.72 -34.55 5.21
N ALA A 770 -21.17 -33.70 4.28
CA ALA A 770 -20.74 -33.76 2.89
C ALA A 770 -19.32 -33.17 2.79
N VAL A 771 -18.37 -33.95 2.25
CA VAL A 771 -16.97 -33.55 2.13
C VAL A 771 -16.63 -33.26 0.67
N HIS A 772 -16.36 -31.99 0.38
CA HIS A 772 -15.89 -31.48 -0.90
C HIS A 772 -14.37 -31.71 -1.01
N VAL A 773 -13.98 -32.69 -1.81
CA VAL A 773 -12.58 -32.97 -2.16
C VAL A 773 -12.24 -32.20 -3.43
N LYS A 774 -11.46 -31.13 -3.30
CA LYS A 774 -11.02 -30.26 -4.39
C LYS A 774 -9.53 -30.48 -4.66
N LEU A 775 -9.13 -30.69 -5.90
CA LEU A 775 -7.72 -30.82 -6.30
C LEU A 775 -7.32 -29.64 -7.17
N TYR A 776 -6.24 -28.96 -6.81
CA TYR A 776 -5.69 -27.83 -7.53
C TYR A 776 -4.32 -28.17 -8.12
N ASN A 777 -4.02 -27.69 -9.32
CA ASN A 777 -2.64 -27.70 -9.83
C ASN A 777 -1.79 -26.61 -9.15
N MET A 778 -0.48 -26.59 -9.39
CA MET A 778 0.44 -25.59 -8.81
C MET A 778 0.16 -24.13 -9.22
N PHE A 779 -0.69 -23.91 -10.23
CA PHE A 779 -1.13 -22.59 -10.67
C PHE A 779 -2.47 -22.18 -10.04
N GLY A 780 -2.97 -22.95 -9.07
CA GLY A 780 -4.23 -22.68 -8.37
C GLY A 780 -5.49 -23.02 -9.18
N THR A 781 -5.36 -23.69 -10.33
CA THR A 781 -6.52 -24.11 -11.13
C THR A 781 -7.14 -25.37 -10.52
N LEU A 782 -8.46 -25.36 -10.28
CA LEU A 782 -9.22 -26.52 -9.86
C LEU A 782 -9.27 -27.56 -11.00
N VAL A 783 -8.71 -28.75 -10.77
CA VAL A 783 -8.62 -29.84 -11.76
C VAL A 783 -9.49 -31.04 -11.43
N LEU A 784 -9.93 -31.19 -10.18
CA LEU A 784 -10.90 -32.20 -9.74
C LEU A 784 -11.75 -31.63 -8.61
N HIS A 785 -13.05 -31.91 -8.62
CA HIS A 785 -13.93 -31.66 -7.47
C HIS A 785 -14.89 -32.84 -7.31
N LYS A 786 -14.84 -33.50 -6.15
CA LYS A 786 -15.76 -34.58 -5.76
C LYS A 786 -16.43 -34.25 -4.44
N VAL A 787 -17.64 -34.74 -4.25
CA VAL A 787 -18.35 -34.70 -2.98
C VAL A 787 -18.51 -36.13 -2.49
N ILE A 788 -17.99 -36.43 -1.31
CA ILE A 788 -18.11 -37.74 -0.67
C ILE A 788 -18.88 -37.61 0.65
N ALA A 789 -19.49 -38.70 1.10
CA ALA A 789 -20.08 -38.74 2.44
C ALA A 789 -18.99 -38.96 3.49
N GLY A 790 -19.01 -38.18 4.57
CA GLY A 790 -18.12 -38.31 5.71
C GLY A 790 -18.30 -39.62 6.47
N ARG A 791 -17.47 -40.63 6.20
CA ARG A 791 -17.53 -41.95 6.85
C ARG A 791 -16.17 -42.33 7.44
N THR A 792 -16.19 -43.19 8.47
CA THR A 792 -14.97 -43.72 9.09
C THR A 792 -14.21 -44.62 8.10
N GLY A 793 -12.87 -44.65 8.22
CA GLY A 793 -11.98 -45.39 7.32
C GLY A 793 -11.52 -44.57 6.10
N ALA A 794 -10.60 -45.14 5.32
CA ALA A 794 -10.02 -44.50 4.15
C ALA A 794 -11.02 -44.47 2.98
N GLN A 795 -11.31 -43.28 2.45
CA GLN A 795 -12.28 -43.07 1.36
C GLN A 795 -11.56 -42.93 0.01
N GLU A 796 -11.92 -43.75 -0.98
CA GLU A 796 -11.30 -43.70 -2.32
C GLU A 796 -11.76 -42.47 -3.12
N ILE A 797 -10.81 -41.73 -3.68
CA ILE A 797 -10.98 -40.62 -4.62
C ILE A 797 -10.41 -41.04 -5.96
N ARG A 798 -11.30 -41.27 -6.93
CA ARG A 798 -10.90 -41.56 -8.31
C ARG A 798 -10.62 -40.29 -9.08
N ILE A 799 -9.53 -40.30 -9.85
CA ILE A 799 -9.12 -39.24 -10.76
C ILE A 799 -9.71 -39.58 -12.13
N ASP A 800 -10.75 -38.84 -12.54
CA ASP A 800 -11.55 -39.20 -13.72
C ASP A 800 -10.85 -38.84 -15.06
N LYS A 801 -9.78 -38.04 -15.00
CA LYS A 801 -8.95 -37.66 -16.15
C LYS A 801 -7.47 -37.78 -15.79
N PRO A 802 -6.61 -38.37 -16.64
CA PRO A 802 -5.18 -38.45 -16.37
C PRO A 802 -4.60 -37.08 -16.04
N LEU A 803 -3.93 -36.98 -14.90
CA LEU A 803 -3.23 -35.77 -14.49
C LEU A 803 -1.76 -35.88 -14.90
N ALA A 804 -1.16 -34.74 -15.27
CA ALA A 804 0.26 -34.71 -15.58
C ALA A 804 1.08 -35.06 -14.33
N THR A 805 2.22 -35.70 -14.50
CA THR A 805 3.17 -35.94 -13.40
C THR A 805 3.58 -34.62 -12.78
N GLY A 806 3.44 -34.49 -11.46
CA GLY A 806 3.69 -33.21 -10.80
C GLY A 806 3.06 -33.09 -9.42
N VAL A 807 3.13 -31.88 -8.88
CA VAL A 807 2.60 -31.53 -7.57
C VAL A 807 1.20 -30.92 -7.72
N TYR A 808 0.27 -31.41 -6.91
CA TYR A 808 -1.09 -30.91 -6.79
C TYR A 808 -1.41 -30.63 -5.31
N MET A 809 -2.50 -29.89 -5.07
CA MET A 809 -2.98 -29.54 -3.73
C MET A 809 -4.40 -30.08 -3.54
N VAL A 810 -4.60 -31.00 -2.60
CA VAL A 810 -5.91 -31.54 -2.21
C VAL A 810 -6.46 -30.71 -1.05
N GLN A 811 -7.67 -30.19 -1.21
CA GLN A 811 -8.42 -29.47 -0.18
C GLN A 811 -9.69 -30.24 0.17
N LEU A 812 -9.99 -30.37 1.46
CA LEU A 812 -11.24 -30.94 1.97
C LEU A 812 -12.09 -29.80 2.56
N ASN A 813 -13.29 -29.56 2.01
CA ASN A 813 -14.14 -28.42 2.35
C ASN A 813 -13.33 -27.10 2.28
N ASP A 814 -13.29 -26.34 3.38
CA ASP A 814 -12.58 -25.07 3.49
C ASP A 814 -11.27 -25.20 4.31
N ARG A 815 -10.79 -26.44 4.50
CA ARG A 815 -9.55 -26.71 5.25
C ARG A 815 -8.30 -26.34 4.45
N LYS A 816 -7.14 -26.28 5.13
CA LYS A 816 -5.84 -26.06 4.47
C LYS A 816 -5.54 -27.19 3.48
N ALA A 817 -5.12 -26.84 2.27
CA ALA A 817 -4.81 -27.82 1.24
C ALA A 817 -3.50 -28.59 1.55
N VAL A 818 -3.47 -29.87 1.21
CA VAL A 818 -2.37 -30.82 1.44
C VAL A 818 -1.77 -31.26 0.12
N LYS A 819 -0.45 -31.45 0.07
CA LYS A 819 0.28 -31.81 -1.14
C LYS A 819 -0.03 -33.24 -1.61
N LEU A 820 -0.39 -33.39 -2.87
CA LEU A 820 -0.52 -34.67 -3.58
C LEU A 820 0.52 -34.75 -4.71
N LEU A 821 1.32 -35.81 -4.74
CA LEU A 821 2.26 -36.09 -5.82
C LEU A 821 1.61 -37.07 -6.80
N ILE A 822 1.52 -36.70 -8.07
CA ILE A 822 1.15 -37.62 -9.16
C ILE A 822 2.45 -38.11 -9.82
N GLY A 823 2.70 -39.42 -9.73
CA GLY A 823 3.85 -40.11 -10.33
C GLY A 823 3.59 -40.58 -11.76
N LYS A 824 4.59 -41.19 -12.40
CA LYS A 824 4.46 -41.88 -13.70
C LYS A 824 4.21 -43.35 -13.53
#